data_AF-A0A2P2GPZ9-F1
#
_entry.id   AF-A0A2P2GPZ9-F1
#
_cell.length_a   1.000
_cell.length_b   1.000
_cell.length_c   1.000
_cell.angle_alpha   90.00
_cell.angle_beta   90.00
_cell.angle_gamma   90.00
#
_symmetry.space_group_name_H-M   'P 1'
#
loop_
_entity.id
_entity.type
_entity.pdbx_description
1 polymer ?
#
loop_
_entity_poly.entity_id
_entity_poly.type
_entity_poly.pdbx_seq_one_letter_code
_entity_poly.pdbx_strand_id
1 'polypeptide(L)'
;MSIAEIFRVLAGRWYVMVPLTLLSLLAGGYLYTTVPVTYESQSQLALLNSSKVAKPAPSYGNPLAYASGSLIGTADVLIRALQSAETARLLQGRGITDEYGVDFAAQAEGPLLTLTVKGEDKDKVLEETRKITDYASEQLRVLQDEARVPEGYYVRSARIVPPQKPVSQPKSRYQKVAAVVVFGITSAFLLSFVIETWAAARRRTRGLPPRPVPAPRPGAGRLRTLLTRPLDATAVLTGYLALALFLPSNLALPALGGAGTPANVFALLGLFWYLATWCGGRIAPAPGTRTMRTVMLLLAVTVLLSYVANQDRISSQKEILAADRGLIVLLVWVSLVVLTTAGIQDRARLDVLMRRLVVMGSVVALLGLYDFFTGTNIADSLRIPGLNSSVANVAVLDRGSFTRPRSLTAHPLEFSGMLAILLPFAIAQAFDPARAHLKKWKLWAPVVLLGGGLPLTVSRTSIIGLLVVVLIMVPRWKPQRRWTAIGILFGAVAVFKVLVPGLIGTITTLFSGSLNNADSSTQARTIKYPKIAEYFLQDPVFGRGFGTFTPERYFFTDNQYLLTLAELGALGVLVLLVLGLTGVHNGGAIRRLARHESDRELGQAFFASALVALVISATFDTLSFPMFAGVFFLLLGAGGSCLGFVRGEAEAARRAGPAPRPRTPDPSHLVEI
;
A
#
# COMPACT_ATOMS: atom_id res chain seq x y z
N MET A 1 -20.82 7.18 17.21
CA MET A 1 -22.24 7.41 16.82
C MET A 1 -22.77 6.18 16.10
N SER A 2 -24.08 5.94 16.14
CA SER A 2 -24.72 4.94 15.28
C SER A 2 -24.99 5.50 13.88
N ILE A 3 -25.27 4.63 12.92
CA ILE A 3 -25.58 5.03 11.54
C ILE A 3 -26.87 5.88 11.52
N ALA A 4 -27.88 5.48 12.29
CA ALA A 4 -29.14 6.22 12.41
C ALA A 4 -28.94 7.66 12.95
N GLU A 5 -27.96 7.87 13.84
CA GLU A 5 -27.64 9.19 14.36
C GLU A 5 -26.96 10.07 13.32
N ILE A 6 -26.07 9.51 12.50
CA ILE A 6 -25.44 10.23 11.39
C ILE A 6 -26.52 10.74 10.43
N PHE A 7 -27.43 9.86 9.99
CA PHE A 7 -28.54 10.26 9.14
C PHE A 7 -29.44 11.31 9.78
N ARG A 8 -29.68 11.22 11.10
CA ARG A 8 -30.47 12.22 11.82
C ARG A 8 -29.80 13.60 11.83
N VAL A 9 -28.48 13.67 12.01
CA VAL A 9 -27.73 14.93 11.93
C VAL A 9 -27.81 15.50 10.52
N LEU A 10 -27.58 14.68 9.50
CA LEU A 10 -27.67 15.10 8.10
C LEU A 10 -29.07 15.61 7.74
N ALA A 11 -30.13 14.90 8.17
CA ALA A 11 -31.52 15.33 7.97
C ALA A 11 -31.85 16.61 8.77
N GLY A 12 -31.31 16.77 9.97
CA GLY A 12 -31.47 17.97 10.79
C GLY A 12 -30.76 19.21 10.24
N ARG A 13 -29.77 19.00 9.37
CA ARG A 13 -28.98 20.04 8.68
C ARG A 13 -29.19 20.01 7.16
N TRP A 14 -30.41 19.66 6.73
CA TRP A 14 -30.76 19.56 5.31
C TRP A 14 -30.44 20.84 4.51
N TYR A 15 -30.57 22.02 5.14
CA TYR A 15 -30.28 23.32 4.54
C TYR A 15 -28.80 23.55 4.19
N VAL A 16 -27.90 22.68 4.64
CA VAL A 16 -26.48 22.65 4.23
C VAL A 16 -26.25 21.45 3.31
N MET A 17 -26.72 20.27 3.72
CA MET A 17 -26.48 19.02 3.00
C MET A 17 -27.08 19.04 1.59
N VAL A 18 -28.36 19.43 1.45
CA VAL A 18 -29.09 19.38 0.17
C VAL A 18 -28.56 20.43 -0.81
N PRO A 19 -28.41 21.73 -0.47
CA PRO A 19 -27.92 22.73 -1.42
C PRO A 19 -26.50 22.46 -1.92
N LEU A 20 -25.56 22.06 -1.04
CA LEU A 20 -24.19 21.75 -1.45
C LEU A 20 -24.13 20.48 -2.31
N THR A 21 -24.93 19.47 -1.98
CA THR A 21 -25.01 18.25 -2.80
C THR A 21 -25.58 18.58 -4.17
N LEU A 22 -26.67 19.35 -4.25
CA LEU A 22 -27.26 19.79 -5.52
C LEU A 22 -26.27 20.64 -6.34
N LEU A 23 -25.60 21.59 -5.71
CA LEU A 23 -24.58 22.42 -6.37
C LEU A 23 -23.43 21.56 -6.92
N SER A 24 -23.00 20.54 -6.17
CA SER A 24 -21.97 19.60 -6.63
C SER A 24 -22.43 18.73 -7.80
N LEU A 25 -23.69 18.29 -7.81
CA LEU A 25 -24.27 17.52 -8.91
C LEU A 25 -24.47 18.39 -10.15
N LEU A 26 -24.89 19.64 -10.00
CA LEU A 26 -25.00 20.61 -11.09
C LEU A 26 -23.63 20.96 -11.66
N ALA A 27 -22.63 21.21 -10.81
CA ALA A 27 -21.26 21.44 -11.24
C ALA A 27 -20.67 20.22 -11.95
N GLY A 28 -20.95 19.00 -11.45
CA GLY A 28 -20.58 17.76 -12.10
C GLY A 28 -21.25 17.57 -13.46
N GLY A 29 -22.55 17.88 -13.57
CA GLY A 29 -23.30 17.85 -14.83
C GLY A 29 -22.75 18.87 -15.84
N TYR A 30 -22.45 20.09 -15.39
CA TYR A 30 -21.81 21.11 -16.20
C TYR A 30 -20.43 20.69 -16.69
N LEU A 31 -19.60 20.08 -15.82
CA LEU A 31 -18.31 19.51 -16.20
C LEU A 31 -18.46 18.35 -17.19
N TYR A 32 -19.49 17.53 -17.07
CA TYR A 32 -19.73 16.44 -18.00
C TYR A 32 -20.01 16.94 -19.42
N THR A 33 -20.70 18.08 -19.55
CA THR A 33 -20.99 18.71 -20.85
C THR A 33 -19.86 19.57 -21.39
N THR A 34 -19.01 20.13 -20.52
CA THR A 34 -17.95 21.07 -20.92
C THR A 34 -16.58 20.44 -21.06
N VAL A 35 -16.28 19.35 -20.34
CA VAL A 35 -14.99 18.66 -20.47
C VAL A 35 -15.02 17.80 -21.74
N PRO A 36 -14.15 18.10 -22.72
CA PRO A 36 -14.09 17.36 -23.98
C PRO A 36 -13.65 15.92 -23.75
N VAL A 37 -14.06 15.05 -24.67
CA VAL A 37 -13.70 13.63 -24.66
C VAL A 37 -12.31 13.49 -25.27
N THR A 38 -11.38 12.90 -24.52
CA THR A 38 -10.06 12.56 -25.06
C THR A 38 -10.18 11.37 -26.01
N TYR A 39 -9.53 11.47 -27.16
CA TYR A 39 -9.37 10.39 -28.14
C TYR A 39 -7.93 9.89 -28.12
N GLU A 40 -7.76 8.60 -28.32
CA GLU A 40 -6.46 7.94 -28.35
C GLU A 40 -6.29 7.17 -29.65
N SER A 41 -5.17 7.39 -30.33
CA SER A 41 -4.75 6.63 -31.50
C SER A 41 -3.40 5.97 -31.22
N GLN A 42 -3.23 4.74 -31.69
CA GLN A 42 -2.04 3.93 -31.48
C GLN A 42 -1.49 3.41 -32.80
N SER A 43 -0.18 3.22 -32.85
CA SER A 43 0.53 2.53 -33.94
C SER A 43 1.64 1.66 -33.35
N GLN A 44 2.07 0.64 -34.09
CA GLN A 44 3.15 -0.24 -33.66
C GLN A 44 4.24 -0.36 -34.72
N LEU A 45 5.48 -0.27 -34.25
CA LEU A 45 6.68 -0.31 -35.06
C LEU A 45 7.60 -1.41 -34.53
N ALA A 46 7.97 -2.36 -35.39
CA ALA A 46 8.95 -3.38 -35.08
C ALA A 46 10.33 -2.96 -35.60
N LEU A 47 11.37 -3.19 -34.80
CA LEU A 47 12.74 -3.14 -35.28
C LEU A 47 13.15 -4.47 -35.88
N LEU A 48 13.74 -4.39 -37.07
CA LEU A 48 14.14 -5.50 -37.89
C LEU A 48 15.65 -5.49 -38.11
N ASN A 49 16.23 -6.67 -38.16
CA ASN A 49 17.64 -6.81 -38.50
C ASN A 49 17.95 -6.26 -39.90
N SER A 50 19.18 -5.79 -40.04
CA SER A 50 19.70 -5.29 -41.31
C SER A 50 19.71 -6.38 -42.38
N SER A 51 19.69 -5.97 -43.64
CA SER A 51 19.67 -6.91 -44.76
C SER A 51 20.92 -7.79 -44.81
N LYS A 52 22.08 -7.30 -44.33
CA LYS A 52 23.31 -8.11 -44.23
C LYS A 52 23.31 -9.07 -43.04
N VAL A 53 22.79 -8.65 -41.88
CA VAL A 53 22.73 -9.50 -40.68
C VAL A 53 21.67 -10.59 -40.79
N ALA A 54 20.56 -10.31 -41.49
CA ALA A 54 19.49 -11.27 -41.69
C ALA A 54 19.80 -12.35 -42.75
N LYS A 55 20.72 -12.10 -43.69
CA LYS A 55 21.06 -13.03 -44.79
C LYS A 55 21.55 -14.42 -44.36
N PRO A 56 22.51 -14.58 -43.42
CA PRO A 56 22.98 -15.90 -43.01
C PRO A 56 21.90 -16.69 -42.24
N ALA A 57 22.11 -18.01 -42.13
CA ALA A 57 21.30 -18.89 -41.30
C ALA A 57 21.40 -18.46 -39.81
N PRO A 58 20.32 -18.57 -39.01
CA PRO A 58 19.05 -19.25 -39.30
C PRO A 58 17.98 -18.38 -39.98
N SER A 59 18.23 -17.08 -40.17
CA SER A 59 17.23 -16.16 -40.75
C SER A 59 17.07 -16.28 -42.26
N TYR A 60 18.08 -16.73 -43.02
CA TYR A 60 18.02 -16.90 -44.48
C TYR A 60 17.45 -15.68 -45.23
N GLY A 61 17.76 -14.48 -44.77
CA GLY A 61 17.26 -13.21 -45.29
C GLY A 61 15.90 -12.77 -44.74
N ASN A 62 15.20 -13.58 -43.94
CA ASN A 62 13.96 -13.22 -43.26
C ASN A 62 14.25 -12.36 -42.02
N PRO A 63 13.95 -11.04 -42.06
CA PRO A 63 14.29 -10.15 -40.96
C PRO A 63 13.33 -10.24 -39.77
N LEU A 64 12.20 -10.95 -39.92
CA LEU A 64 11.24 -11.20 -38.84
C LEU A 64 11.57 -12.48 -38.06
N ALA A 65 12.22 -13.46 -38.70
CA ALA A 65 12.53 -14.76 -38.09
C ALA A 65 13.65 -14.70 -37.04
N TYR A 66 14.44 -13.63 -37.01
CA TYR A 66 15.56 -13.47 -36.09
C TYR A 66 15.54 -12.06 -35.50
N ALA A 67 14.73 -11.86 -34.46
CA ALA A 67 14.75 -10.64 -33.65
C ALA A 67 15.65 -10.88 -32.42
N SER A 68 16.92 -10.48 -32.50
CA SER A 68 17.92 -10.72 -31.45
C SER A 68 17.77 -9.76 -30.27
N GLY A 69 18.24 -10.17 -29.08
CA GLY A 69 18.22 -9.32 -27.87
C GLY A 69 18.95 -7.97 -28.01
N SER A 70 19.88 -7.86 -28.97
CA SER A 70 20.52 -6.58 -29.32
C SER A 70 19.54 -5.53 -29.86
N LEU A 71 18.47 -5.94 -30.57
CA LEU A 71 17.44 -5.03 -31.08
C LEU A 71 16.57 -4.46 -29.96
N ILE A 72 16.44 -5.18 -28.84
CA ILE A 72 15.74 -4.67 -27.64
C ILE A 72 16.54 -3.48 -27.05
N GLY A 73 17.87 -3.60 -27.02
CA GLY A 73 18.74 -2.48 -26.64
C GLY A 73 18.60 -1.28 -27.57
N THR A 74 18.58 -1.50 -28.89
CA THR A 74 18.35 -0.43 -29.87
C THR A 74 16.96 0.21 -29.72
N ALA A 75 15.92 -0.60 -29.44
CA ALA A 75 14.58 -0.10 -29.18
C ALA A 75 14.54 0.76 -27.91
N ASP A 76 15.21 0.36 -26.82
CA ASP A 76 15.29 1.18 -25.60
C ASP A 76 15.98 2.53 -25.86
N VAL A 77 17.06 2.54 -26.63
CA VAL A 77 17.74 3.79 -27.04
C VAL A 77 16.80 4.68 -27.86
N LEU A 78 16.09 4.12 -28.84
CA LEU A 78 15.13 4.87 -29.66
C LEU A 78 13.97 5.42 -28.83
N ILE A 79 13.40 4.62 -27.92
CA ILE A 79 12.34 5.05 -27.00
C ILE A 79 12.84 6.24 -26.17
N ARG A 80 14.03 6.15 -25.58
CA ARG A 80 14.61 7.25 -24.78
C ARG A 80 14.85 8.51 -25.59
N ALA A 81 15.35 8.38 -26.81
CA ALA A 81 15.54 9.50 -27.72
C ALA A 81 14.19 10.19 -27.99
N LEU A 82 13.15 9.41 -28.33
CA LEU A 82 11.80 9.91 -28.61
C LEU A 82 11.10 10.52 -27.38
N GLN A 83 11.43 10.07 -26.18
CA GLN A 83 10.90 10.61 -24.92
C GLN A 83 11.68 11.83 -24.38
N SER A 84 12.79 12.21 -25.01
CA SER A 84 13.62 13.32 -24.56
C SER A 84 12.88 14.66 -24.64
N ALA A 85 13.18 15.58 -23.71
CA ALA A 85 12.58 16.91 -23.69
C ALA A 85 12.91 17.73 -24.96
N GLU A 86 14.09 17.49 -25.54
CA GLU A 86 14.51 18.11 -26.80
C GLU A 86 13.67 17.62 -27.97
N THR A 87 13.50 16.31 -28.10
CA THR A 87 12.63 15.74 -29.14
C THR A 87 11.18 16.20 -28.98
N ALA A 88 10.68 16.29 -27.75
CA ALA A 88 9.34 16.82 -27.50
C ALA A 88 9.18 18.26 -28.04
N ARG A 89 10.18 19.13 -27.87
CA ARG A 89 10.17 20.49 -28.45
C ARG A 89 10.24 20.49 -29.97
N LEU A 90 11.07 19.63 -30.56
CA LEU A 90 11.17 19.48 -32.02
C LEU A 90 9.85 19.00 -32.62
N LEU A 91 9.21 18.02 -31.98
CA LEU A 91 7.93 17.49 -32.42
C LEU A 91 6.79 18.53 -32.30
N GLN A 92 6.82 19.39 -31.29
CA GLN A 92 5.91 20.55 -31.21
C GLN A 92 6.09 21.49 -32.41
N GLY A 93 7.34 21.79 -32.79
CA GLY A 93 7.64 22.58 -33.99
C GLY A 93 7.17 21.91 -35.30
N ARG A 94 7.05 20.58 -35.32
CA ARG A 94 6.51 19.79 -36.44
C ARG A 94 4.98 19.61 -36.40
N GLY A 95 4.29 20.30 -35.49
CA GLY A 95 2.84 20.26 -35.37
C GLY A 95 2.30 19.01 -34.66
N ILE A 96 3.13 18.34 -33.85
CA ILE A 96 2.68 17.34 -32.88
C ILE A 96 2.57 18.03 -31.52
N THR A 97 1.35 18.44 -31.20
CA THR A 97 1.06 19.29 -30.04
C THR A 97 0.30 18.55 -28.95
N ASP A 98 -0.38 17.46 -29.30
CA ASP A 98 -1.11 16.64 -28.34
C ASP A 98 -0.17 15.66 -27.58
N GLU A 99 -0.65 15.11 -26.46
CA GLU A 99 0.19 14.24 -25.62
C GLU A 99 0.55 12.96 -26.36
N TYR A 100 1.85 12.69 -26.52
CA TYR A 100 2.33 11.45 -27.11
C TYR A 100 3.07 10.56 -26.10
N GLY A 101 3.07 9.26 -26.36
CA GLY A 101 3.82 8.26 -25.61
C GLY A 101 4.45 7.24 -26.54
N VAL A 102 5.67 6.82 -26.22
CA VAL A 102 6.39 5.75 -26.92
C VAL A 102 6.86 4.77 -25.86
N ASP A 103 6.52 3.50 -25.99
CA ASP A 103 6.92 2.44 -25.05
C ASP A 103 7.12 1.12 -25.81
N PHE A 104 7.67 0.10 -25.17
CA PHE A 104 7.60 -1.26 -25.69
C PHE A 104 6.13 -1.70 -25.84
N ALA A 105 5.85 -2.48 -26.87
CA ALA A 105 4.55 -3.08 -27.03
C ALA A 105 4.26 -4.03 -25.86
N ALA A 106 3.11 -3.84 -25.21
CA ALA A 106 2.72 -4.65 -24.06
C ALA A 106 2.68 -6.13 -24.45
N GLN A 107 3.27 -6.99 -23.61
CA GLN A 107 3.36 -8.45 -23.80
C GLN A 107 4.13 -8.89 -25.06
N ALA A 108 4.91 -8.02 -25.68
CA ALA A 108 5.81 -8.40 -26.75
C ALA A 108 7.14 -8.95 -26.19
N GLU A 109 7.54 -10.14 -26.63
CA GLU A 109 8.86 -10.71 -26.33
C GLU A 109 9.95 -10.20 -27.30
N GLY A 110 9.57 -9.39 -28.29
CA GLY A 110 10.45 -8.84 -29.32
C GLY A 110 10.59 -7.31 -29.30
N PRO A 111 11.43 -6.74 -30.19
CA PRO A 111 11.73 -5.31 -30.26
C PRO A 111 10.60 -4.52 -30.95
N LEU A 112 9.40 -4.56 -30.37
CA LEU A 112 8.22 -3.85 -30.84
C LEU A 112 7.97 -2.63 -29.96
N LEU A 113 7.71 -1.50 -30.59
CA LEU A 113 7.37 -0.23 -29.97
C LEU A 113 5.90 0.08 -30.25
N THR A 114 5.20 0.60 -29.24
CA THR A 114 3.88 1.21 -29.40
C THR A 114 4.00 2.72 -29.27
N LEU A 115 3.52 3.44 -30.28
CA LEU A 115 3.41 4.89 -30.26
C LEU A 115 1.94 5.27 -30.10
N THR A 116 1.66 6.16 -29.16
CA THR A 116 0.32 6.58 -28.77
C THR A 116 0.23 8.09 -28.82
N VAL A 117 -0.87 8.63 -29.33
CA VAL A 117 -1.20 10.07 -29.24
C VAL A 117 -2.59 10.25 -28.63
N LYS A 118 -2.73 11.24 -27.75
CA LYS A 118 -3.96 11.56 -27.01
C LYS A 118 -4.29 13.04 -27.14
N GLY A 119 -5.47 13.34 -27.68
CA GLY A 119 -5.94 14.71 -27.92
C GLY A 119 -7.45 14.79 -27.94
N GLU A 120 -7.98 16.00 -28.12
CA GLU A 120 -9.43 16.27 -28.09
C GLU A 120 -10.08 16.19 -29.48
N ASP A 121 -9.28 16.36 -30.53
CA ASP A 121 -9.70 16.29 -31.93
C ASP A 121 -9.27 14.94 -32.54
N LYS A 122 -10.24 14.20 -33.09
CA LYS A 122 -9.99 12.88 -33.69
C LYS A 122 -9.05 12.96 -34.89
N ASP A 123 -9.29 13.89 -35.79
CA ASP A 123 -8.57 13.92 -37.06
C ASP A 123 -7.14 14.38 -36.83
N LYS A 124 -6.96 15.37 -35.96
CA LYS A 124 -5.65 15.82 -35.48
C LYS A 124 -4.88 14.69 -34.80
N VAL A 125 -5.49 13.94 -33.88
CA VAL A 125 -4.84 12.82 -33.17
C VAL A 125 -4.36 11.74 -34.14
N LEU A 126 -5.16 11.42 -35.16
CA LEU A 126 -4.75 10.45 -36.18
C LEU A 126 -3.58 10.96 -37.02
N GLU A 127 -3.61 12.24 -37.41
CA GLU A 127 -2.54 12.88 -38.17
C GLU A 127 -1.24 12.95 -37.36
N GLU A 128 -1.30 13.37 -36.10
CA GLU A 128 -0.16 13.41 -35.20
C GLU A 128 0.41 12.01 -34.94
N THR A 129 -0.43 10.97 -34.84
CA THR A 129 0.03 9.57 -34.73
C THR A 129 0.80 9.15 -35.98
N ARG A 130 0.39 9.58 -37.18
CA ARG A 130 1.16 9.32 -38.41
C ARG A 130 2.50 10.02 -38.36
N LYS A 131 2.52 11.31 -38.02
CA LYS A 131 3.75 12.13 -37.94
C LYS A 131 4.76 11.54 -36.97
N ILE A 132 4.35 11.13 -35.76
CA ILE A 132 5.28 10.53 -34.80
C ILE A 132 5.78 9.15 -35.22
N THR A 133 4.94 8.35 -35.90
CA THR A 133 5.37 7.05 -36.46
C THR A 133 6.46 7.23 -37.51
N ASP A 134 6.28 8.22 -38.39
CA ASP A 134 7.25 8.55 -39.43
C ASP A 134 8.54 9.12 -38.83
N TYR A 135 8.41 10.03 -37.86
CA TYR A 135 9.54 10.59 -37.13
C TYR A 135 10.34 9.53 -36.38
N ALA A 136 9.70 8.54 -35.76
CA ALA A 136 10.41 7.44 -35.10
C ALA A 136 11.29 6.64 -36.06
N SER A 137 10.85 6.47 -37.31
CA SER A 137 11.65 5.83 -38.36
C SER A 137 12.80 6.72 -38.84
N GLU A 138 12.60 8.03 -38.91
CA GLU A 138 13.63 9.02 -39.24
C GLU A 138 14.71 9.07 -38.15
N GLN A 139 14.31 9.15 -36.87
CA GLN A 139 15.23 9.18 -35.74
C GLN A 139 16.07 7.91 -35.63
N LEU A 140 15.49 6.74 -35.93
CA LEU A 140 16.26 5.49 -36.00
C LEU A 140 17.39 5.57 -37.05
N ARG A 141 17.18 6.29 -38.16
CA ARG A 141 18.24 6.49 -39.16
C ARG A 141 19.29 7.47 -38.66
N VAL A 142 18.88 8.61 -38.12
CA VAL A 142 19.79 9.64 -37.56
C VAL A 142 20.73 9.04 -36.52
N LEU A 143 20.21 8.25 -35.57
CA LEU A 143 21.04 7.58 -34.56
C LEU A 143 22.09 6.62 -35.15
N GLN A 144 21.78 5.99 -36.28
CA GLN A 144 22.70 5.08 -36.96
C GLN A 144 23.72 5.83 -37.84
N ASP A 145 23.30 6.95 -38.43
CA ASP A 145 24.17 7.85 -39.18
C ASP A 145 25.22 8.48 -38.25
N GLU A 146 24.81 8.97 -37.07
CA GLU A 146 25.71 9.51 -36.04
C GLU A 146 26.70 8.45 -35.53
N ALA A 147 26.24 7.21 -35.38
CA ALA A 147 27.10 6.08 -35.04
C ALA A 147 27.98 5.59 -36.21
N ARG A 148 27.88 6.22 -37.39
CA ARG A 148 28.62 5.90 -38.62
C ARG A 148 28.50 4.43 -39.02
N VAL A 149 27.30 3.86 -38.86
CA VAL A 149 27.00 2.50 -39.31
C VAL A 149 27.09 2.46 -40.85
N PRO A 150 27.58 1.38 -41.48
CA PRO A 150 27.51 1.26 -42.94
C PRO A 150 26.08 0.92 -43.39
N GLU A 151 25.59 1.51 -44.49
CA GLU A 151 24.17 1.42 -44.94
C GLU A 151 23.57 0.00 -44.98
N GLY A 152 24.36 -1.00 -45.37
CA GLY A 152 23.91 -2.41 -45.42
C GLY A 152 23.68 -3.06 -44.05
N TYR A 153 24.12 -2.42 -42.96
CA TYR A 153 24.00 -2.88 -41.57
C TYR A 153 22.93 -2.11 -40.78
N TYR A 154 22.13 -1.28 -41.43
CA TYR A 154 21.11 -0.50 -40.74
C TYR A 154 20.02 -1.41 -40.19
N VAL A 155 19.73 -1.27 -38.90
CA VAL A 155 18.48 -1.69 -38.30
C VAL A 155 17.35 -0.97 -39.03
N ARG A 156 16.35 -1.74 -39.45
CA ARG A 156 15.20 -1.25 -40.20
C ARG A 156 13.99 -1.16 -39.29
N SER A 157 13.13 -0.19 -39.51
CA SER A 157 11.80 -0.15 -38.89
C SER A 157 10.75 -0.73 -39.84
N ALA A 158 9.80 -1.48 -39.32
CA ALA A 158 8.61 -1.92 -40.04
C ALA A 158 7.35 -1.56 -39.24
N ARG A 159 6.36 -0.98 -39.91
CA ARG A 159 5.06 -0.69 -39.31
C ARG A 159 4.26 -1.98 -39.28
N ILE A 160 4.07 -2.54 -38.09
CA ILE A 160 3.29 -3.76 -37.90
C ILE A 160 1.81 -3.42 -37.82
N VAL A 161 1.50 -2.38 -37.04
CA VAL A 161 0.14 -1.87 -36.89
C VAL A 161 0.15 -0.41 -37.34
N PRO A 162 -0.51 -0.05 -38.46
CA PRO A 162 -0.60 1.33 -38.88
C PRO A 162 -1.40 2.15 -37.86
N PRO A 163 -1.26 3.49 -37.85
CA PRO A 163 -2.04 4.38 -37.01
C PRO A 163 -3.54 4.05 -37.06
N GLN A 164 -4.06 3.63 -35.92
CA GLN A 164 -5.44 3.18 -35.78
C GLN A 164 -6.40 4.35 -35.69
N LYS A 165 -7.67 4.13 -36.06
CA LYS A 165 -8.71 5.16 -35.89
C LYS A 165 -8.82 5.53 -34.39
N PRO A 166 -8.82 6.83 -34.03
CA PRO A 166 -8.86 7.23 -32.64
C PRO A 166 -10.09 6.70 -31.90
N VAL A 167 -9.86 6.07 -30.75
CA VAL A 167 -10.91 5.52 -29.89
C VAL A 167 -11.18 6.49 -28.75
N SER A 168 -12.46 6.65 -28.39
CA SER A 168 -12.87 7.49 -27.26
C SER A 168 -12.38 6.92 -25.93
N GLN A 169 -11.71 7.76 -25.13
CA GLN A 169 -11.21 7.46 -23.79
C GLN A 169 -11.92 8.35 -22.75
N PRO A 170 -13.19 8.08 -22.38
CA PRO A 170 -13.96 8.96 -21.51
C PRO A 170 -13.51 8.92 -20.03
N LYS A 171 -12.51 8.09 -19.70
CA LYS A 171 -12.03 7.85 -18.34
C LYS A 171 -11.63 9.14 -17.61
N SER A 172 -10.89 10.03 -18.27
CA SER A 172 -10.43 11.31 -17.71
C SER A 172 -11.60 12.23 -17.35
N ARG A 173 -12.61 12.31 -18.24
CA ARG A 173 -13.82 13.08 -18.02
C ARG A 173 -14.62 12.56 -16.82
N TYR A 174 -14.84 11.25 -16.73
CA TYR A 174 -15.54 10.66 -15.59
C TYR A 174 -14.81 10.88 -14.27
N GLN A 175 -13.48 10.82 -14.27
CA GLN A 175 -12.66 11.11 -13.09
C GLN A 175 -12.84 12.55 -12.62
N LYS A 176 -12.77 13.54 -13.51
CA LYS A 176 -12.96 14.96 -13.17
C LYS A 176 -14.37 15.24 -12.64
N VAL A 177 -15.39 14.70 -13.28
CA VAL A 177 -16.79 14.84 -12.83
C VAL A 177 -16.99 14.20 -11.46
N ALA A 178 -16.51 12.97 -11.28
CA ALA A 178 -16.61 12.26 -10.01
C ALA A 178 -15.87 13.00 -8.88
N ALA A 179 -14.68 13.55 -9.15
CA ALA A 179 -13.91 14.30 -8.17
C ALA A 179 -14.71 15.51 -7.61
N VAL A 180 -15.35 16.29 -8.48
CA VAL A 180 -16.15 17.46 -8.05
C VAL A 180 -17.38 17.06 -7.27
N VAL A 181 -18.09 16.01 -7.71
CA VAL A 181 -19.27 15.50 -7.00
C VAL A 181 -18.88 14.96 -5.61
N VAL A 182 -17.83 14.13 -5.55
CA VAL A 182 -17.33 13.57 -4.28
C VAL A 182 -16.84 14.66 -3.34
N PHE A 183 -16.11 15.65 -3.85
CA PHE A 183 -15.64 16.80 -3.07
C PHE A 183 -16.81 17.60 -2.47
N GLY A 184 -17.83 17.88 -3.28
CA GLY A 184 -19.00 18.62 -2.83
C GLY A 184 -19.82 17.87 -1.79
N ILE A 185 -20.10 16.58 -2.00
CA ILE A 185 -20.80 15.72 -1.02
C ILE A 185 -19.99 15.60 0.29
N THR A 186 -18.68 15.43 0.17
CA THR A 186 -17.77 15.35 1.33
C THR A 186 -17.78 16.64 2.14
N SER A 187 -17.68 17.79 1.46
CA SER A 187 -17.73 19.10 2.08
C SER A 187 -19.08 19.35 2.75
N ALA A 188 -20.18 18.98 2.10
CA ALA A 188 -21.54 19.05 2.65
C ALA A 188 -21.69 18.21 3.93
N PHE A 189 -21.17 16.98 3.91
CA PHE A 189 -21.16 16.09 5.07
C PHE A 189 -20.38 16.70 6.23
N LEU A 190 -19.12 17.08 6.01
CA LEU A 190 -18.26 17.63 7.06
C LEU A 190 -18.83 18.93 7.64
N LEU A 191 -19.29 19.85 6.79
CA LEU A 191 -19.87 21.12 7.21
C LEU A 191 -21.16 20.91 8.03
N SER A 192 -21.97 19.92 7.68
CA SER A 192 -23.17 19.57 8.47
C SER A 192 -22.81 19.17 9.90
N PHE A 193 -21.74 18.39 10.08
CA PHE A 193 -21.27 18.03 11.43
C PHE A 193 -20.65 19.23 12.15
N VAL A 194 -19.82 20.03 11.49
CA VAL A 194 -19.25 21.26 12.10
C VAL A 194 -20.33 22.23 12.56
N ILE A 195 -21.38 22.44 11.77
CA ILE A 195 -22.52 23.29 12.15
C ILE A 195 -23.29 22.68 13.33
N GLU A 196 -23.45 21.35 13.37
CA GLU A 196 -24.07 20.67 14.51
C GLU A 196 -23.23 20.87 15.79
N THR A 197 -21.91 20.73 15.72
CA THR A 197 -21.03 20.94 16.89
C THR A 197 -21.11 22.37 17.40
N TRP A 198 -21.05 23.34 16.49
CA TRP A 198 -21.09 24.75 16.81
C TRP A 198 -22.44 25.18 17.37
N ALA A 199 -23.53 24.67 16.82
CA ALA A 199 -24.87 24.88 17.35
C ALA A 199 -25.04 24.23 18.74
N ALA A 200 -24.48 23.04 18.96
CA ALA A 200 -24.49 22.38 20.26
C ALA A 200 -23.66 23.16 21.30
N ALA A 201 -22.49 23.65 20.93
CA ALA A 201 -21.64 24.49 21.78
C ALA A 201 -22.35 25.79 22.18
N ARG A 202 -22.99 26.48 21.23
CA ARG A 202 -23.79 27.69 21.48
C ARG A 202 -25.00 27.45 22.38
N ARG A 203 -25.64 26.28 22.30
CA ARG A 203 -26.75 25.93 23.22
C ARG A 203 -26.24 25.71 24.65
N ARG A 204 -25.10 25.04 24.80
CA ARG A 204 -24.46 24.84 26.11
C ARG A 204 -24.09 26.15 26.77
N THR A 205 -23.49 27.09 26.03
CA THR A 205 -23.16 28.43 26.58
C THR A 205 -24.39 29.25 26.94
N ARG A 206 -25.53 29.00 26.29
CA ARG A 206 -26.84 29.63 26.60
C ARG A 206 -27.64 28.91 27.69
N GLY A 207 -27.10 27.87 28.33
CA GLY A 207 -27.80 27.11 29.37
C GLY A 207 -29.02 26.31 28.88
N LEU A 208 -29.17 26.10 27.57
CA LEU A 208 -30.32 25.39 27.01
C LEU A 208 -30.16 23.87 27.17
N PRO A 209 -31.24 23.13 27.52
CA PRO A 209 -31.19 21.69 27.67
C PRO A 209 -30.78 20.98 26.36
N PRO A 210 -30.10 19.83 26.44
CA PRO A 210 -29.77 19.02 25.26
C PRO A 210 -31.04 18.63 24.51
N ARG A 211 -30.96 18.56 23.18
CA ARG A 211 -32.11 18.14 22.37
C ARG A 211 -32.46 16.69 22.74
N PRO A 212 -33.73 16.38 23.10
CA PRO A 212 -34.11 15.04 23.52
C PRO A 212 -33.84 14.04 22.39
N VAL A 213 -33.14 12.95 22.72
CA VAL A 213 -32.92 11.83 21.79
C VAL A 213 -34.18 10.96 21.85
N PRO A 214 -34.95 10.82 20.75
CA PRO A 214 -36.16 9.99 20.77
C PRO A 214 -35.80 8.54 21.12
N ALA A 215 -36.46 8.00 22.14
CA ALA A 215 -36.28 6.62 22.57
C ALA A 215 -36.63 5.64 21.42
N PRO A 216 -35.93 4.51 21.29
CA PRO A 216 -36.28 3.48 20.32
C PRO A 216 -37.71 2.98 20.60
N ARG A 217 -38.60 3.04 19.61
CA ARG A 217 -39.93 2.42 19.73
C ARG A 217 -39.75 0.90 19.83
N PRO A 218 -40.34 0.21 20.84
CA PRO A 218 -40.30 -1.25 20.92
C PRO A 218 -40.99 -1.86 19.68
N GLY A 219 -40.37 -2.87 19.06
CA GLY A 219 -40.87 -3.54 17.84
C GLY A 219 -40.13 -3.21 16.53
N ALA A 220 -39.03 -2.46 16.58
CA ALA A 220 -38.22 -2.15 15.39
C ALA A 220 -37.50 -3.40 14.83
N GLY A 221 -37.73 -3.73 13.55
CA GLY A 221 -37.14 -4.89 12.86
C GLY A 221 -35.61 -4.94 12.88
N ARG A 222 -35.03 -6.13 12.61
CA ARG A 222 -33.60 -6.47 12.72
C ARG A 222 -32.64 -5.44 12.08
N LEU A 223 -33.04 -4.87 10.93
CA LEU A 223 -32.32 -3.81 10.21
C LEU A 223 -32.25 -2.50 11.00
N ARG A 224 -33.35 -2.07 11.64
CA ARG A 224 -33.36 -0.86 12.47
C ARG A 224 -32.48 -1.02 13.70
N THR A 225 -32.49 -2.19 14.34
CA THR A 225 -31.61 -2.47 15.49
C THR A 225 -30.12 -2.43 15.14
N LEU A 226 -29.74 -2.84 13.93
CA LEU A 226 -28.35 -2.71 13.45
C LEU A 226 -27.97 -1.24 13.22
N LEU A 227 -28.87 -0.45 12.61
CA LEU A 227 -28.63 0.97 12.33
C LEU A 227 -28.58 1.85 13.59
N THR A 228 -29.28 1.46 14.66
CA THR A 228 -29.32 2.21 15.93
C THR A 228 -28.20 1.85 16.89
N ARG A 229 -27.51 0.72 16.71
CA ARG A 229 -26.38 0.33 17.56
C ARG A 229 -25.20 1.28 17.36
N PRO A 230 -24.54 1.75 18.43
CA PRO A 230 -23.34 2.55 18.29
C PRO A 230 -22.27 1.73 17.57
N LEU A 231 -21.73 2.29 16.50
CA LEU A 231 -20.60 1.68 15.81
C LEU A 231 -19.37 1.75 16.70
N ASP A 232 -18.55 0.72 16.62
CA ASP A 232 -17.29 0.59 17.35
C ASP A 232 -16.12 0.62 16.36
N ALA A 233 -15.07 1.38 16.67
CA ALA A 233 -13.86 1.46 15.84
C ALA A 233 -13.25 0.08 15.57
N THR A 234 -13.30 -0.83 16.54
CA THR A 234 -12.85 -2.22 16.39
C THR A 234 -13.62 -2.95 15.29
N ALA A 235 -14.93 -2.72 15.19
CA ALA A 235 -15.78 -3.34 14.18
C ALA A 235 -15.48 -2.75 12.79
N VAL A 236 -15.30 -1.44 12.69
CA VAL A 236 -14.87 -0.76 11.47
C VAL A 236 -13.51 -1.29 11.02
N LEU A 237 -12.50 -1.31 11.90
CA LEU A 237 -11.17 -1.84 11.59
C LEU A 237 -11.18 -3.34 11.25
N THR A 238 -12.07 -4.13 11.87
CA THR A 238 -12.28 -5.54 11.48
C THR A 238 -12.85 -5.65 10.07
N GLY A 239 -13.82 -4.80 9.71
CA GLY A 239 -14.37 -4.75 8.35
C GLY A 239 -13.32 -4.34 7.32
N TYR A 240 -12.50 -3.34 7.65
CA TYR A 240 -11.35 -2.96 6.85
C TYR A 240 -10.39 -4.14 6.63
N LEU A 241 -9.99 -4.83 7.71
CA LEU A 241 -9.10 -5.99 7.63
C LEU A 241 -9.72 -7.12 6.78
N ALA A 242 -11.01 -7.40 6.94
CA ALA A 242 -11.68 -8.41 6.13
C ALA A 242 -11.61 -8.06 4.64
N LEU A 243 -11.87 -6.80 4.28
CA LEU A 243 -11.74 -6.35 2.89
C LEU A 243 -10.30 -6.36 2.39
N ALA A 244 -9.34 -5.95 3.23
CA ALA A 244 -7.93 -5.87 2.85
C ALA A 244 -7.27 -7.24 2.69
N LEU A 245 -7.67 -8.23 3.51
CA LEU A 245 -7.06 -9.56 3.55
C LEU A 245 -7.80 -10.60 2.70
N PHE A 246 -9.11 -10.42 2.45
CA PHE A 246 -9.92 -11.40 1.71
C PHE A 246 -10.38 -10.97 0.31
N LEU A 247 -10.13 -9.73 -0.09
CA LEU A 247 -10.19 -9.36 -1.51
C LEU A 247 -8.76 -9.24 -2.05
N PRO A 248 -8.50 -9.67 -3.30
CA PRO A 248 -7.22 -9.46 -3.94
C PRO A 248 -6.80 -7.99 -3.88
N SER A 249 -5.60 -7.70 -3.34
CA SER A 249 -5.15 -6.32 -3.07
C SER A 249 -4.85 -5.51 -4.34
N ASN A 250 -4.81 -6.18 -5.50
CA ASN A 250 -4.68 -5.56 -6.81
C ASN A 250 -6.04 -5.14 -7.42
N LEU A 251 -7.19 -5.48 -6.84
CA LEU A 251 -8.49 -5.07 -7.38
C LEU A 251 -8.87 -3.67 -6.89
N ALA A 252 -9.13 -2.77 -7.84
CA ALA A 252 -9.54 -1.41 -7.53
C ALA A 252 -10.59 -0.86 -8.50
N LEU A 253 -11.23 0.22 -8.06
CA LEU A 253 -12.16 0.98 -8.89
C LEU A 253 -11.42 1.63 -10.07
N PRO A 254 -11.88 1.45 -11.33
CA PRO A 254 -11.17 1.92 -12.52
C PRO A 254 -10.86 3.43 -12.51
N ALA A 255 -11.74 4.23 -11.90
CA ALA A 255 -11.60 5.67 -11.80
C ALA A 255 -10.51 6.12 -10.81
N LEU A 256 -10.22 5.33 -9.77
CA LEU A 256 -9.33 5.74 -8.68
C LEU A 256 -7.95 5.06 -8.74
N GLY A 257 -7.75 4.12 -9.68
CA GLY A 257 -6.49 3.38 -9.79
C GLY A 257 -6.15 2.62 -8.50
N GLY A 258 -4.86 2.43 -8.20
CA GLY A 258 -4.43 1.70 -7.00
C GLY A 258 -4.88 2.31 -5.66
N ALA A 259 -5.29 3.58 -5.62
CA ALA A 259 -5.87 4.19 -4.43
C ALA A 259 -7.30 3.69 -4.14
N GLY A 260 -8.01 3.22 -5.18
CA GLY A 260 -9.43 2.87 -5.15
C GLY A 260 -9.77 1.44 -4.75
N THR A 261 -8.91 0.76 -3.98
CA THR A 261 -9.24 -0.59 -3.51
C THR A 261 -10.46 -0.54 -2.57
N PRO A 262 -11.32 -1.58 -2.53
CA PRO A 262 -12.48 -1.61 -1.65
C PRO A 262 -12.12 -1.37 -0.18
N ALA A 263 -10.97 -1.89 0.27
CA ALA A 263 -10.45 -1.67 1.62
C ALA A 263 -10.10 -0.20 1.87
N ASN A 264 -9.43 0.48 0.93
CA ASN A 264 -9.10 1.90 1.04
C ASN A 264 -10.36 2.78 1.11
N VAL A 265 -11.34 2.51 0.24
CA VAL A 265 -12.63 3.21 0.27
C VAL A 265 -13.31 3.01 1.63
N PHE A 266 -13.31 1.79 2.16
CA PHE A 266 -13.88 1.48 3.46
C PHE A 266 -13.14 2.19 4.62
N ALA A 267 -11.81 2.30 4.54
CA ALA A 267 -11.03 3.07 5.51
C ALA A 267 -11.41 4.56 5.49
N LEU A 268 -11.62 5.16 4.33
CA LEU A 268 -12.08 6.55 4.22
C LEU A 268 -13.48 6.75 4.82
N LEU A 269 -14.41 5.82 4.58
CA LEU A 269 -15.72 5.82 5.25
C LEU A 269 -15.58 5.73 6.78
N GLY A 270 -14.62 4.93 7.26
CA GLY A 270 -14.25 4.88 8.67
C GLY A 270 -13.75 6.22 9.21
N LEU A 271 -12.95 6.96 8.43
CA LEU A 271 -12.49 8.30 8.79
C LEU A 271 -13.66 9.27 8.91
N PHE A 272 -14.61 9.25 7.96
CA PHE A 272 -15.81 10.08 8.03
C PHE A 272 -16.65 9.76 9.26
N TRP A 273 -16.81 8.47 9.58
CA TRP A 273 -17.50 8.05 10.79
C TRP A 273 -16.79 8.55 12.06
N TYR A 274 -15.46 8.48 12.11
CA TYR A 274 -14.68 8.99 13.22
C TYR A 274 -14.84 10.51 13.36
N LEU A 275 -14.67 11.26 12.27
CA LEU A 275 -14.80 12.73 12.26
C LEU A 275 -16.21 13.15 12.71
N ALA A 276 -17.26 12.51 12.19
CA ALA A 276 -18.63 12.73 12.64
C ALA A 276 -18.80 12.49 14.15
N THR A 277 -18.24 11.38 14.66
CA THR A 277 -18.32 11.02 16.09
C THR A 277 -17.51 11.96 16.98
N TRP A 278 -16.34 12.40 16.51
CA TRP A 278 -15.45 13.33 17.21
C TRP A 278 -16.05 14.73 17.26
N CYS A 279 -16.49 15.24 16.10
CA CYS A 279 -17.26 16.49 16.01
C CYS A 279 -18.50 16.43 16.90
N GLY A 280 -19.25 15.32 16.89
CA GLY A 280 -20.40 15.12 17.78
C GLY A 280 -20.09 15.11 19.28
N GLY A 281 -18.82 15.25 19.70
CA GLY A 281 -18.37 15.27 21.08
C GLY A 281 -18.56 13.92 21.79
N ARG A 282 -18.70 12.83 21.02
CA ARG A 282 -19.02 11.50 21.55
C ARG A 282 -17.81 10.60 21.73
N ILE A 283 -16.69 10.97 21.13
CA ILE A 283 -15.42 10.28 21.29
C ILE A 283 -14.34 11.33 21.53
N ALA A 284 -13.56 11.13 22.58
CA ALA A 284 -12.33 11.85 22.82
C ALA A 284 -11.18 10.84 22.68
N PRO A 285 -10.07 11.18 22.03
CA PRO A 285 -8.94 10.28 21.95
C PRO A 285 -8.46 9.91 23.36
N ALA A 286 -8.23 8.61 23.61
CA ALA A 286 -7.76 8.15 24.91
C ALA A 286 -6.44 8.85 25.31
N PRO A 287 -6.23 9.19 26.60
CA PRO A 287 -4.99 9.81 27.06
C PRO A 287 -3.75 8.99 26.67
N GLY A 288 -2.63 9.65 26.37
CA GLY A 288 -1.37 8.97 26.05
C GLY A 288 -1.24 8.37 24.64
N THR A 289 -2.29 8.44 23.80
CA THR A 289 -2.29 7.88 22.42
C THR A 289 -1.81 8.84 21.32
N ARG A 290 -1.29 10.02 21.69
CA ARG A 290 -1.03 11.11 20.74
C ARG A 290 0.18 10.90 19.84
N THR A 291 1.21 10.18 20.31
CA THR A 291 2.52 10.07 19.65
C THR A 291 2.40 9.71 18.18
N MET A 292 1.61 8.68 17.86
CA MET A 292 1.53 8.22 16.47
C MET A 292 0.75 9.17 15.57
N ARG A 293 -0.24 9.88 16.12
CA ARG A 293 -0.96 10.92 15.37
C ARG A 293 -0.06 12.11 15.05
N THR A 294 0.84 12.50 15.96
CA THR A 294 1.80 13.58 15.72
C THR A 294 2.79 13.22 14.61
N VAL A 295 3.31 11.99 14.61
CA VAL A 295 4.22 11.55 13.55
C VAL A 295 3.49 11.39 12.22
N MET A 296 2.24 10.94 12.23
CA MET A 296 1.40 10.92 11.04
C MET A 296 1.10 12.33 10.50
N LEU A 297 0.93 13.32 11.38
CA LEU A 297 0.79 14.72 10.98
C LEU A 297 2.07 15.23 10.31
N LEU A 298 3.24 14.88 10.85
CA LEU A 298 4.53 15.21 10.24
C LEU A 298 4.63 14.63 8.82
N LEU A 299 4.28 13.35 8.63
CA LEU A 299 4.21 12.72 7.31
C LEU A 299 3.23 13.43 6.38
N ALA A 300 2.03 13.76 6.87
CA ALA A 300 1.04 14.46 6.08
C ALA A 300 1.54 15.84 5.63
N VAL A 301 2.16 16.61 6.52
CA VAL A 301 2.76 17.92 6.17
C VAL A 301 3.88 17.75 5.14
N THR A 302 4.77 16.77 5.29
CA THR A 302 5.82 16.50 4.31
C THR A 302 5.26 16.13 2.94
N VAL A 303 4.21 15.30 2.88
CA VAL A 303 3.53 14.95 1.62
C VAL A 303 2.87 16.18 1.00
N LEU A 304 2.22 17.04 1.78
CA LEU A 304 1.59 18.25 1.27
C LEU A 304 2.61 19.26 0.75
N LEU A 305 3.75 19.43 1.44
CA LEU A 305 4.84 20.28 0.97
C LEU A 305 5.44 19.76 -0.34
N SER A 306 5.64 18.44 -0.45
CA SER A 306 6.07 17.78 -1.68
C SER A 306 5.03 17.91 -2.81
N TYR A 307 3.74 17.82 -2.49
CA TYR A 307 2.66 18.03 -3.45
C TYR A 307 2.65 19.47 -4.01
N VAL A 308 2.88 20.47 -3.15
CA VAL A 308 3.01 21.88 -3.57
C VAL A 308 4.27 22.06 -4.43
N ALA A 309 5.42 21.52 -4.00
CA ALA A 309 6.67 21.57 -4.77
C ALA A 309 6.53 20.93 -6.17
N ASN A 310 5.71 19.88 -6.30
CA ASN A 310 5.42 19.25 -7.59
C ASN A 310 4.66 20.17 -8.58
N GLN A 311 3.94 21.18 -8.10
CA GLN A 311 3.24 22.15 -8.96
C GLN A 311 4.19 23.18 -9.58
N ASP A 312 5.29 23.49 -8.89
CA ASP A 312 6.31 24.41 -9.41
C ASP A 312 7.19 23.75 -10.49
N ARG A 313 7.13 22.42 -10.60
CA ARG A 313 7.81 21.64 -11.64
C ARG A 313 6.94 21.51 -12.89
N ILE A 314 7.59 21.43 -14.05
CA ILE A 314 6.95 20.96 -15.29
C ILE A 314 6.64 19.46 -15.13
N SER A 315 5.47 19.18 -14.59
CA SER A 315 4.97 17.84 -14.31
C SER A 315 4.00 17.42 -15.40
N SER A 316 4.15 16.18 -15.87
CA SER A 316 3.19 15.60 -16.82
C SER A 316 1.81 15.44 -16.16
N GLN A 317 0.76 15.44 -16.97
CA GLN A 317 -0.60 15.24 -16.46
C GLN A 317 -0.75 13.90 -15.70
N LYS A 318 0.00 12.87 -16.11
CA LYS A 318 0.04 11.58 -15.42
C LYS A 318 0.63 11.69 -14.01
N GLU A 319 1.70 12.47 -13.83
CA GLU A 319 2.30 12.71 -12.51
C GLU A 319 1.34 13.49 -11.60
N ILE A 320 0.64 14.50 -12.13
CA ILE A 320 -0.36 15.25 -11.35
C ILE A 320 -1.48 14.32 -10.87
N LEU A 321 -2.05 13.51 -11.77
CA LEU A 321 -3.07 12.53 -11.41
C LEU A 321 -2.57 11.45 -10.44
N ALA A 322 -1.28 11.11 -10.50
CA ALA A 322 -0.66 10.16 -9.57
C ALA A 322 -0.46 10.80 -8.18
N ALA A 323 -0.06 12.07 -8.13
CA ALA A 323 0.02 12.86 -6.89
C ALA A 323 -1.35 13.00 -6.20
N ASP A 324 -2.41 13.26 -6.97
CA ASP A 324 -3.79 13.31 -6.46
C ASP A 324 -4.20 11.98 -5.80
N ARG A 325 -3.87 10.85 -6.43
CA ARG A 325 -4.11 9.51 -5.85
C ARG A 325 -3.26 9.29 -4.61
N GLY A 326 -2.03 9.79 -4.59
CA GLY A 326 -1.15 9.81 -3.42
C GLY A 326 -1.81 10.47 -2.21
N LEU A 327 -2.48 11.61 -2.39
CA LEU A 327 -3.23 12.27 -1.31
C LEU A 327 -4.38 11.41 -0.79
N ILE A 328 -5.09 10.69 -1.66
CA ILE A 328 -6.14 9.75 -1.25
C ILE A 328 -5.55 8.62 -0.39
N VAL A 329 -4.42 8.05 -0.82
CA VAL A 329 -3.71 7.00 -0.08
C VAL A 329 -3.20 7.52 1.27
N LEU A 330 -2.68 8.75 1.33
CA LEU A 330 -2.31 9.39 2.59
C LEU A 330 -3.51 9.45 3.56
N LEU A 331 -4.69 9.86 3.09
CA LEU A 331 -5.91 9.90 3.92
C LEU A 331 -6.34 8.52 4.41
N VAL A 332 -6.11 7.47 3.63
CA VAL A 332 -6.32 6.07 4.07
C VAL A 332 -5.39 5.75 5.23
N TRP A 333 -4.10 6.08 5.13
CA TRP A 333 -3.14 5.83 6.20
C TRP A 333 -3.46 6.63 7.47
N VAL A 334 -3.85 7.91 7.30
CA VAL A 334 -4.34 8.76 8.40
C VAL A 334 -5.55 8.11 9.06
N SER A 335 -6.51 7.60 8.27
CA SER A 335 -7.68 6.91 8.80
C SER A 335 -7.32 5.74 9.70
N LEU A 336 -6.42 4.87 9.25
CA LEU A 336 -6.02 3.67 10.00
C LEU A 336 -5.34 4.03 11.32
N VAL A 337 -4.45 5.03 11.32
CA VAL A 337 -3.78 5.52 12.54
C VAL A 337 -4.77 6.20 13.48
N VAL A 338 -5.69 7.03 12.97
CA VAL A 338 -6.69 7.73 13.78
C VAL A 338 -7.70 6.76 14.38
N LEU A 339 -8.24 5.83 13.61
CA LEU A 339 -9.21 4.84 14.08
C LEU A 339 -8.62 3.91 15.14
N THR A 340 -7.35 3.51 15.00
CA THR A 340 -6.68 2.67 16.00
C THR A 340 -6.35 3.47 17.26
N THR A 341 -5.80 4.68 17.14
CA THR A 341 -5.31 5.48 18.30
C THR A 341 -6.37 6.30 19.01
N ALA A 342 -7.37 6.80 18.29
CA ALA A 342 -8.42 7.65 18.84
C ALA A 342 -9.79 6.98 18.81
N GLY A 343 -10.01 5.99 17.92
CA GLY A 343 -11.26 5.25 17.84
C GLY A 343 -11.41 4.16 18.89
N ILE A 344 -10.34 3.41 19.17
CA ILE A 344 -10.37 2.34 20.19
C ILE A 344 -10.18 2.95 21.57
N GLN A 345 -11.18 2.79 22.44
CA GLN A 345 -11.21 3.37 23.78
C GLN A 345 -10.84 2.38 24.89
N ASP A 346 -10.78 1.09 24.57
CA ASP A 346 -10.66 0.02 25.54
C ASP A 346 -9.59 -1.01 25.12
N ARG A 347 -8.82 -1.49 26.10
CA ARG A 347 -7.71 -2.44 25.92
C ARG A 347 -8.18 -3.81 25.41
N ALA A 348 -9.30 -4.32 25.91
CA ALA A 348 -9.85 -5.60 25.50
C ALA A 348 -10.36 -5.56 24.05
N ARG A 349 -10.90 -4.41 23.63
CA ARG A 349 -11.27 -4.17 22.22
C ARG A 349 -10.06 -4.20 21.28
N LEU A 350 -8.93 -3.65 21.71
CA LEU A 350 -7.67 -3.76 20.97
C LEU A 350 -7.19 -5.21 20.85
N ASP A 351 -7.26 -6.00 21.93
CA ASP A 351 -6.92 -7.43 21.89
C ASP A 351 -7.79 -8.20 20.89
N VAL A 352 -9.10 -7.90 20.84
CA VAL A 352 -10.00 -8.51 19.87
C VAL A 352 -9.57 -8.20 18.45
N LEU A 353 -9.18 -6.95 18.15
CA LEU A 353 -8.66 -6.58 16.82
C LEU A 353 -7.39 -7.37 16.48
N MET A 354 -6.43 -7.43 17.40
CA MET A 354 -5.16 -8.15 17.18
C MET A 354 -5.35 -9.65 17.01
N ARG A 355 -6.26 -10.25 17.78
CA ARG A 355 -6.63 -11.67 17.63
C ARG A 355 -7.24 -11.93 16.26
N ARG A 356 -8.15 -11.07 15.82
CA ARG A 356 -8.77 -11.17 14.49
C ARG A 356 -7.74 -11.00 13.37
N LEU A 357 -6.81 -10.06 13.50
CA LEU A 357 -5.74 -9.85 12.53
C LEU A 357 -4.88 -11.10 12.35
N VAL A 358 -4.43 -11.72 13.44
CA VAL A 358 -3.62 -12.96 13.36
C VAL A 358 -4.41 -14.11 12.74
N VAL A 359 -5.69 -14.28 13.11
CA VAL A 359 -6.54 -15.32 12.50
C VAL A 359 -6.72 -15.07 11.00
N MET A 360 -7.07 -13.85 10.58
CA MET A 360 -7.23 -13.52 9.16
C MET A 360 -5.91 -13.70 8.39
N GLY A 361 -4.79 -13.22 8.95
CA GLY A 361 -3.47 -13.43 8.35
C GLY A 361 -3.07 -14.90 8.25
N SER A 362 -3.50 -15.74 9.20
CA SER A 362 -3.28 -17.20 9.13
C SER A 362 -4.08 -17.85 8.00
N VAL A 363 -5.30 -17.36 7.73
CA VAL A 363 -6.08 -17.82 6.58
C VAL A 363 -5.40 -17.41 5.27
N VAL A 364 -4.91 -16.17 5.16
CA VAL A 364 -4.15 -15.72 4.00
C VAL A 364 -2.86 -16.55 3.80
N ALA A 365 -2.18 -16.91 4.89
CA ALA A 365 -1.03 -17.81 4.85
C ALA A 365 -1.40 -19.21 4.36
N LEU A 366 -2.52 -19.77 4.86
CA LEU A 366 -3.04 -21.06 4.41
C LEU A 366 -3.37 -21.06 2.91
N LEU A 367 -3.97 -19.98 2.40
CA LEU A 367 -4.22 -19.82 0.97
C LEU A 367 -2.91 -19.76 0.17
N GLY A 368 -1.87 -19.10 0.68
CA GLY A 368 -0.55 -19.10 0.04
C GLY A 368 0.15 -20.46 0.08
N LEU A 369 -0.06 -21.27 1.11
CA LEU A 369 0.40 -22.66 1.13
C LEU A 369 -0.31 -23.48 0.06
N TYR A 370 -1.63 -23.31 -0.08
CA TYR A 370 -2.40 -23.93 -1.15
C TYR A 370 -1.87 -23.54 -2.53
N ASP A 371 -1.60 -22.25 -2.77
CA ASP A 371 -1.03 -21.76 -4.03
C ASP A 371 0.31 -22.44 -4.34
N PHE A 372 1.19 -22.56 -3.33
CA PHE A 372 2.50 -23.18 -3.49
C PHE A 372 2.41 -24.66 -3.91
N PHE A 373 1.55 -25.45 -3.25
CA PHE A 373 1.45 -26.88 -3.52
C PHE A 373 0.64 -27.22 -4.77
N THR A 374 -0.31 -26.38 -5.16
CA THR A 374 -1.12 -26.61 -6.36
C THR A 374 -0.49 -26.05 -7.63
N GLY A 375 0.47 -25.12 -7.51
CA GLY A 375 1.01 -24.38 -8.65
C GLY A 375 -0.02 -23.45 -9.31
N THR A 376 -1.16 -23.23 -8.65
CA THR A 376 -2.23 -22.34 -9.12
C THR A 376 -2.34 -21.13 -8.20
N ASN A 377 -2.95 -20.04 -8.68
CA ASN A 377 -3.20 -18.89 -7.83
C ASN A 377 -4.70 -18.68 -7.57
N ILE A 378 -5.11 -18.71 -6.31
CA ILE A 378 -6.51 -18.52 -5.95
C ILE A 378 -7.06 -17.14 -6.36
N ALA A 379 -6.24 -16.09 -6.35
CA ALA A 379 -6.68 -14.76 -6.71
C ALA A 379 -7.02 -14.61 -8.20
N ASP A 380 -6.48 -15.47 -9.08
CA ASP A 380 -6.82 -15.45 -10.52
C ASP A 380 -8.27 -15.87 -10.79
N SER A 381 -8.86 -16.65 -9.87
CA SER A 381 -10.26 -17.09 -9.94
C SER A 381 -11.26 -16.05 -9.44
N LEU A 382 -10.81 -15.05 -8.67
CA LEU A 382 -11.66 -14.05 -8.02
C LEU A 382 -11.84 -12.82 -8.93
N ARG A 383 -12.85 -12.86 -9.80
CA ARG A 383 -13.26 -11.71 -10.62
C ARG A 383 -14.52 -11.08 -10.04
N ILE A 384 -14.38 -9.86 -9.50
CA ILE A 384 -15.51 -9.07 -8.99
C ILE A 384 -15.96 -8.09 -10.08
N PRO A 385 -17.22 -8.18 -10.57
CA PRO A 385 -17.73 -7.24 -11.56
C PRO A 385 -17.56 -5.78 -11.12
N GLY A 386 -16.99 -4.94 -12.00
CA GLY A 386 -16.77 -3.52 -11.76
C GLY A 386 -15.41 -3.16 -11.12
N LEU A 387 -14.60 -4.14 -10.70
CA LEU A 387 -13.23 -3.93 -10.25
C LEU A 387 -12.24 -4.43 -11.29
N ASN A 388 -11.16 -3.67 -11.50
CA ASN A 388 -10.08 -4.00 -12.42
C ASN A 388 -8.76 -4.14 -11.66
N SER A 389 -7.83 -4.93 -12.20
CA SER A 389 -6.45 -4.96 -11.71
C SER A 389 -5.82 -3.58 -11.83
N SER A 390 -5.41 -3.00 -10.71
CA SER A 390 -4.75 -1.69 -10.61
C SER A 390 -3.23 -1.76 -10.61
N VAL A 391 -2.68 -2.97 -10.57
CA VAL A 391 -1.26 -3.26 -10.71
C VAL A 391 -1.10 -4.05 -12.01
N ALA A 392 -0.03 -3.81 -12.77
CA ALA A 392 0.28 -4.59 -13.96
C ALA A 392 0.21 -6.10 -13.63
N ASN A 393 -0.52 -6.88 -14.44
CA ASN A 393 -0.67 -8.31 -14.20
C ASN A 393 0.71 -8.96 -14.18
N VAL A 394 1.10 -9.46 -13.01
CA VAL A 394 2.37 -10.16 -12.83
C VAL A 394 2.16 -11.56 -13.37
N ALA A 395 2.86 -11.91 -14.46
CA ALA A 395 2.93 -13.28 -14.95
C ALA A 395 3.38 -14.21 -13.81
N VAL A 396 3.04 -15.50 -13.89
CA VAL A 396 3.48 -16.50 -12.90
C VAL A 396 5.01 -16.38 -12.74
N LEU A 397 5.45 -16.05 -11.53
CA LEU A 397 6.85 -15.80 -11.21
C LEU A 397 7.47 -17.10 -10.68
N ASP A 398 8.21 -17.78 -11.54
CA ASP A 398 8.96 -18.98 -11.16
C ASP A 398 10.35 -18.65 -10.61
N ARG A 399 10.81 -19.46 -9.65
CA ARG A 399 12.17 -19.39 -9.09
C ARG A 399 12.73 -20.81 -8.96
N GLY A 400 13.58 -21.18 -9.91
CA GLY A 400 13.98 -22.58 -10.08
C GLY A 400 12.76 -23.40 -10.50
N SER A 401 12.49 -24.49 -9.79
CA SER A 401 11.33 -25.37 -10.04
C SER A 401 10.06 -24.97 -9.29
N PHE A 402 10.04 -23.83 -8.61
CA PHE A 402 8.93 -23.43 -7.72
C PHE A 402 8.22 -22.17 -8.22
N THR A 403 6.88 -22.25 -8.31
CA THR A 403 5.98 -21.12 -8.50
C THR A 403 5.85 -20.32 -7.20
N ARG A 404 6.11 -19.01 -7.22
CA ARG A 404 6.05 -18.20 -6.01
C ARG A 404 4.59 -17.90 -5.59
N PRO A 405 4.15 -18.29 -4.39
CA PRO A 405 2.79 -18.02 -3.94
C PRO A 405 2.60 -16.53 -3.67
N ARG A 406 1.46 -15.98 -4.11
CA ARG A 406 1.01 -14.63 -3.75
C ARG A 406 -0.27 -14.61 -2.93
N SER A 407 -1.00 -15.73 -2.79
CA SER A 407 -2.29 -15.72 -2.09
C SER A 407 -3.18 -14.59 -2.65
N LEU A 408 -3.85 -13.85 -1.78
CA LEU A 408 -4.67 -12.68 -2.14
C LEU A 408 -3.87 -11.38 -2.24
N THR A 409 -2.54 -11.41 -2.20
CA THR A 409 -1.72 -10.21 -2.38
C THR A 409 -1.48 -9.92 -3.87
N ALA A 410 -1.11 -8.68 -4.16
CA ALA A 410 -0.81 -8.22 -5.52
C ALA A 410 0.50 -8.85 -6.02
N HIS A 411 1.41 -9.18 -5.10
CA HIS A 411 2.72 -9.72 -5.44
C HIS A 411 3.28 -10.64 -4.35
N PRO A 412 4.10 -11.67 -4.68
CA PRO A 412 4.71 -12.56 -3.69
C PRO A 412 5.58 -11.85 -2.64
N LEU A 413 6.12 -10.66 -2.95
CA LEU A 413 6.86 -9.85 -1.97
C LEU A 413 5.93 -9.25 -0.91
N GLU A 414 4.75 -8.77 -1.31
CA GLU A 414 3.71 -8.30 -0.38
C GLU A 414 3.29 -9.44 0.55
N PHE A 415 3.06 -10.64 0.00
CA PHE A 415 2.75 -11.83 0.79
C PHE A 415 3.85 -12.16 1.80
N SER A 416 5.11 -12.19 1.34
CA SER A 416 6.28 -12.43 2.20
C SER A 416 6.39 -11.41 3.35
N GLY A 417 6.21 -10.13 3.03
CA GLY A 417 6.25 -9.05 4.01
C GLY A 417 5.13 -9.17 5.04
N MET A 418 3.92 -9.50 4.60
CA MET A 418 2.76 -9.73 5.45
C MET A 418 2.97 -10.85 6.46
N LEU A 419 3.48 -12.01 6.02
CA LEU A 419 3.80 -13.11 6.94
C LEU A 419 4.84 -12.69 7.98
N ALA A 420 5.88 -11.96 7.55
CA ALA A 420 6.99 -11.56 8.42
C ALA A 420 6.56 -10.57 9.51
N ILE A 421 5.73 -9.57 9.19
CA ILE A 421 5.27 -8.57 10.16
C ILE A 421 4.20 -9.13 11.12
N LEU A 422 3.48 -10.18 10.73
CA LEU A 422 2.41 -10.79 11.54
C LEU A 422 2.91 -11.93 12.44
N LEU A 423 3.99 -12.63 12.05
CA LEU A 423 4.56 -13.74 12.81
C LEU A 423 4.84 -13.39 14.30
N PRO A 424 5.43 -12.23 14.65
CA PRO A 424 5.66 -11.87 16.05
C PRO A 424 4.37 -11.84 16.90
N PHE A 425 3.26 -11.38 16.32
CA PHE A 425 1.97 -11.32 17.01
C PHE A 425 1.34 -12.70 17.18
N ALA A 426 1.51 -13.59 16.21
CA ALA A 426 1.06 -14.97 16.34
C ALA A 426 1.82 -15.69 17.48
N ILE A 427 3.13 -15.47 17.58
CA ILE A 427 3.95 -16.00 18.66
C ILE A 427 3.51 -15.42 20.02
N ALA A 428 3.35 -14.10 20.12
CA ALA A 428 2.87 -13.47 21.36
C ALA A 428 1.48 -13.99 21.79
N GLN A 429 0.55 -14.17 20.85
CA GLN A 429 -0.79 -14.69 21.13
C GLN A 429 -0.81 -16.19 21.44
N ALA A 430 0.21 -16.96 21.05
CA ALA A 430 0.35 -18.37 21.43
C ALA A 430 0.77 -18.52 22.91
N PHE A 431 1.46 -17.51 23.45
CA PHE A 431 1.88 -17.43 24.86
C PHE A 431 0.89 -16.71 25.78
N ASP A 432 -0.19 -16.13 25.24
CA ASP A 432 -1.20 -15.38 26.01
C ASP A 432 -1.96 -16.30 26.99
N PRO A 433 -1.83 -16.11 28.33
CA PRO A 433 -2.53 -16.91 29.33
C PRO A 433 -4.05 -16.83 29.23
N ALA A 434 -4.60 -15.71 28.73
CA ALA A 434 -6.05 -15.56 28.54
C ALA A 434 -6.62 -16.58 27.53
N ARG A 435 -5.75 -17.20 26.73
CA ARG A 435 -6.10 -18.21 25.74
C ARG A 435 -5.73 -19.63 26.16
N ALA A 436 -5.30 -19.84 27.41
CA ALA A 436 -4.93 -21.16 27.92
C ALA A 436 -6.07 -22.19 27.86
N HIS A 437 -7.33 -21.73 27.82
CA HIS A 437 -8.52 -22.57 27.65
C HIS A 437 -8.62 -23.22 26.25
N LEU A 438 -7.88 -22.72 25.25
CA LEU A 438 -7.86 -23.29 23.90
C LEU A 438 -6.89 -24.46 23.80
N LYS A 439 -7.24 -25.45 22.96
CA LYS A 439 -6.35 -26.58 22.64
C LYS A 439 -5.01 -26.07 22.07
N LYS A 440 -3.89 -26.70 22.45
CA LYS A 440 -2.53 -26.29 22.04
C LYS A 440 -2.37 -26.12 20.52
N TRP A 441 -2.94 -27.02 19.72
CA TRP A 441 -2.88 -26.90 18.26
C TRP A 441 -3.54 -25.62 17.72
N LYS A 442 -4.64 -25.13 18.33
CA LYS A 442 -5.29 -23.88 17.92
C LYS A 442 -4.47 -22.63 18.28
N LEU A 443 -3.66 -22.72 19.33
CA LEU A 443 -2.77 -21.63 19.75
C LEU A 443 -1.56 -21.52 18.80
N TRP A 444 -1.00 -22.66 18.40
CA TRP A 444 0.23 -22.72 17.61
C TRP A 444 -0.01 -22.79 16.10
N ALA A 445 -1.21 -23.15 15.63
CA ALA A 445 -1.53 -23.19 14.19
C ALA A 445 -1.20 -21.87 13.46
N PRO A 446 -1.53 -20.67 13.97
CA PRO A 446 -1.10 -19.41 13.37
C PRO A 446 0.42 -19.27 13.20
N VAL A 447 1.20 -19.72 14.19
CA VAL A 447 2.66 -19.66 14.16
C VAL A 447 3.21 -20.59 13.08
N VAL A 448 2.66 -21.81 12.98
CA VAL A 448 3.06 -22.79 11.96
C VAL A 448 2.68 -22.30 10.56
N LEU A 449 1.48 -21.74 10.37
CA LEU A 449 1.04 -21.25 9.06
C LEU A 449 1.85 -20.02 8.60
N LEU A 450 2.01 -19.02 9.46
CA LEU A 450 2.77 -17.80 9.12
C LEU A 450 4.26 -18.09 9.01
N GLY A 451 4.84 -18.80 9.97
CA GLY A 451 6.26 -19.14 10.00
C GLY A 451 6.65 -20.15 8.92
N GLY A 452 5.81 -21.15 8.67
CA GLY A 452 6.03 -22.15 7.64
C GLY A 452 5.81 -21.61 6.22
N GLY A 453 4.94 -20.62 6.05
CA GLY A 453 4.76 -19.94 4.76
C GLY A 453 5.99 -19.13 4.32
N LEU A 454 6.78 -18.59 5.26
CA LEU A 454 7.92 -17.71 4.95
C LEU A 454 8.99 -18.38 4.06
N PRO A 455 9.52 -19.57 4.38
CA PRO A 455 10.45 -20.27 3.47
C PRO A 455 9.83 -20.62 2.11
N LEU A 456 8.54 -20.95 2.10
CA LEU A 456 7.82 -21.40 0.90
C LEU A 456 7.54 -20.28 -0.10
N THR A 457 7.71 -19.01 0.27
CA THR A 457 7.63 -17.91 -0.70
C THR A 457 8.88 -17.81 -1.61
N VAL A 458 9.93 -18.60 -1.31
CA VAL A 458 11.20 -18.67 -2.06
C VAL A 458 11.77 -17.25 -2.30
N SER A 459 11.78 -16.44 -1.24
CA SER A 459 12.09 -15.01 -1.30
C SER A 459 13.21 -14.63 -0.32
N ARG A 460 14.18 -13.82 -0.77
CA ARG A 460 15.22 -13.27 0.15
C ARG A 460 14.57 -12.44 1.26
N THR A 461 13.55 -11.66 0.91
CA THR A 461 12.82 -10.81 1.84
C THR A 461 12.15 -11.60 2.97
N SER A 462 11.57 -12.78 2.69
CA SER A 462 10.93 -13.58 3.73
C SER A 462 11.95 -14.16 4.72
N ILE A 463 13.10 -14.63 4.21
CA ILE A 463 14.18 -15.16 5.05
C ILE A 463 14.82 -14.05 5.90
N ILE A 464 15.06 -12.87 5.33
CA ILE A 464 15.55 -11.70 6.08
C ILE A 464 14.54 -11.32 7.17
N GLY A 465 13.25 -11.26 6.84
CA GLY A 465 12.19 -10.97 7.81
C GLY A 465 12.15 -12.00 8.95
N LEU A 466 12.19 -13.29 8.63
CA LEU A 466 12.24 -14.38 9.62
C LEU A 466 13.47 -14.28 10.52
N LEU A 467 14.64 -14.00 9.95
CA LEU A 467 15.89 -13.85 10.69
C LEU A 467 15.81 -12.68 11.67
N VAL A 468 15.26 -11.54 11.24
CA VAL A 468 15.03 -10.39 12.15
C VAL A 468 14.06 -10.77 13.27
N VAL A 469 12.95 -11.48 12.98
CA VAL A 469 12.04 -11.96 14.04
C VAL A 469 12.77 -12.83 15.05
N VAL A 470 13.57 -13.81 14.59
CA VAL A 470 14.34 -14.71 15.45
C VAL A 470 15.35 -13.94 16.30
N LEU A 471 16.16 -13.08 15.69
CA LEU A 471 17.20 -12.29 16.39
C LEU A 471 16.62 -11.36 17.45
N ILE A 472 15.39 -10.89 17.26
CA ILE A 472 14.76 -9.93 18.17
C ILE A 472 13.96 -10.62 19.26
N MET A 473 13.23 -11.70 18.94
CA MET A 473 12.38 -12.38 19.91
C MET A 473 13.15 -13.38 20.77
N VAL A 474 13.93 -14.27 20.15
CA VAL A 474 14.51 -15.45 20.83
C VAL A 474 15.50 -15.09 21.95
N PRO A 475 16.41 -14.10 21.80
CA PRO A 475 17.34 -13.74 22.88
C PRO A 475 16.67 -13.14 24.12
N ARG A 476 15.44 -12.65 24.00
CA ARG A 476 14.69 -12.01 25.10
C ARG A 476 13.92 -13.01 25.96
N TRP A 477 13.81 -14.26 25.52
CA TRP A 477 13.13 -15.30 26.26
C TRP A 477 14.03 -15.96 27.32
N LYS A 478 13.39 -16.54 28.35
CA LYS A 478 14.07 -17.34 29.36
C LYS A 478 14.84 -18.50 28.70
N PRO A 479 15.99 -18.95 29.26
CA PRO A 479 16.85 -19.95 28.64
C PRO A 479 16.11 -21.21 28.18
N GLN A 480 15.18 -21.73 29.00
CA GLN A 480 14.36 -22.90 28.64
C GLN A 480 13.58 -22.69 27.34
N ARG A 481 12.84 -21.58 27.22
CA ARG A 481 12.07 -21.26 26.00
C ARG A 481 12.96 -20.98 24.80
N ARG A 482 14.11 -20.33 25.02
CA ARG A 482 15.09 -20.00 23.99
C ARG A 482 15.64 -21.26 23.33
N TRP A 483 16.12 -22.23 24.11
CA TRP A 483 16.67 -23.47 23.57
C TRP A 483 15.60 -24.34 22.91
N THR A 484 14.39 -24.40 23.46
CA THR A 484 13.26 -25.07 22.79
C THR A 484 12.94 -24.44 21.44
N ALA A 485 12.91 -23.11 21.35
CA ALA A 485 12.64 -22.41 20.09
C ALA A 485 13.74 -22.65 19.05
N ILE A 486 15.02 -22.64 19.46
CA ILE A 486 16.15 -22.97 18.59
C ILE A 486 16.01 -24.42 18.09
N GLY A 487 15.72 -25.37 18.98
CA GLY A 487 15.50 -26.77 18.60
C GLY A 487 14.34 -26.94 17.60
N ILE A 488 13.22 -26.24 17.82
CA ILE A 488 12.08 -26.22 16.89
C ILE A 488 12.48 -25.63 15.53
N LEU A 489 13.27 -24.56 15.51
CA LEU A 489 13.73 -23.94 14.26
C LEU A 489 14.62 -24.89 13.45
N PHE A 490 15.58 -25.56 14.10
CA PHE A 490 16.40 -26.59 13.45
C PHE A 490 15.56 -27.78 12.97
N GLY A 491 14.62 -28.25 13.80
CA GLY A 491 13.67 -29.28 13.42
C GLY A 491 12.81 -28.88 12.22
N ALA A 492 12.35 -27.64 12.15
CA ALA A 492 11.58 -27.12 11.02
C ALA A 492 12.41 -27.11 9.73
N VAL A 493 13.68 -26.71 9.79
CA VAL A 493 14.59 -26.79 8.64
C VAL A 493 14.76 -28.24 8.16
N ALA A 494 14.90 -29.20 9.08
CA ALA A 494 14.96 -30.62 8.74
C ALA A 494 13.66 -31.12 8.10
N VAL A 495 12.50 -30.71 8.62
CA VAL A 495 11.19 -31.02 8.03
C VAL A 495 11.06 -30.45 6.63
N PHE A 496 11.45 -29.19 6.39
CA PHE A 496 11.42 -28.59 5.06
C PHE A 496 12.34 -29.29 4.07
N LYS A 497 13.51 -29.77 4.52
CA LYS A 497 14.43 -30.56 3.69
C LYS A 497 13.76 -31.82 3.14
N VAL A 498 12.89 -32.45 3.93
CA VAL A 498 12.18 -33.69 3.56
C VAL A 498 10.88 -33.40 2.80
N LEU A 499 10.08 -32.44 3.27
CA LEU A 499 8.75 -32.14 2.72
C LEU A 499 8.82 -31.44 1.35
N VAL A 500 9.84 -30.61 1.14
CA VAL A 500 10.02 -29.85 -0.11
C VAL A 500 11.47 -30.01 -0.59
N PRO A 501 11.78 -31.14 -1.25
CA PRO A 501 13.11 -31.38 -1.79
C PRO A 501 13.55 -30.25 -2.73
N GLY A 502 14.80 -29.79 -2.59
CA GLY A 502 15.36 -28.72 -3.41
C GLY A 502 15.16 -27.30 -2.85
N LEU A 503 14.18 -27.05 -1.96
CA LEU A 503 13.90 -25.71 -1.42
C LEU A 503 15.11 -25.05 -0.75
N ILE A 504 15.80 -25.78 0.12
CA ILE A 504 16.98 -25.27 0.83
C ILE A 504 18.08 -24.94 -0.18
N GLY A 505 18.30 -25.82 -1.17
CA GLY A 505 19.25 -25.58 -2.26
C GLY A 505 18.92 -24.29 -2.99
N THR A 506 17.68 -24.12 -3.43
CA THR A 506 17.21 -22.89 -4.09
C THR A 506 17.47 -21.66 -3.22
N ILE A 507 17.06 -21.66 -1.95
CA ILE A 507 17.28 -20.53 -1.03
C ILE A 507 18.78 -20.24 -0.88
N THR A 508 19.62 -21.25 -0.69
CA THR A 508 21.07 -21.05 -0.57
C THR A 508 21.67 -20.44 -1.83
N THR A 509 21.24 -20.86 -3.02
CA THR A 509 21.66 -20.28 -4.30
C THR A 509 21.22 -18.82 -4.44
N LEU A 510 20.03 -18.45 -3.93
CA LEU A 510 19.58 -17.05 -3.92
C LEU A 510 20.50 -16.15 -3.12
N PHE A 511 21.01 -16.64 -1.99
CA PHE A 511 21.90 -15.87 -1.14
C PHE A 511 23.34 -15.88 -1.65
N SER A 512 23.86 -17.02 -2.12
CA SER A 512 25.22 -17.10 -2.66
C SER A 512 25.39 -16.27 -3.94
N GLY A 513 24.42 -16.28 -4.85
CA GLY A 513 24.44 -15.44 -6.06
C GLY A 513 24.38 -13.94 -5.74
N SER A 514 23.73 -13.57 -4.63
CA SER A 514 23.68 -12.18 -4.16
C SER A 514 24.99 -11.71 -3.54
N LEU A 515 25.69 -12.56 -2.79
CA LEU A 515 26.98 -12.24 -2.16
C LEU A 515 28.10 -12.08 -3.20
N ASN A 516 27.99 -12.83 -4.32
CA ASN A 516 28.99 -12.81 -5.39
C ASN A 516 28.66 -11.82 -6.53
N ASN A 517 27.67 -10.92 -6.35
CA ASN A 517 27.19 -9.98 -7.39
C ASN A 517 26.88 -10.62 -8.76
N ALA A 518 26.59 -11.93 -8.78
CA ALA A 518 26.41 -12.73 -9.99
C ALA A 518 24.92 -12.93 -10.37
N ASP A 519 23.97 -12.57 -9.47
CA ASP A 519 22.53 -12.64 -9.75
C ASP A 519 22.04 -11.39 -10.50
N SER A 520 21.25 -11.62 -11.57
CA SER A 520 20.59 -10.57 -12.37
C SER A 520 19.70 -9.67 -11.50
N SER A 521 19.14 -10.19 -10.41
CA SER A 521 18.27 -9.42 -9.51
C SER A 521 19.01 -8.38 -8.66
N THR A 522 20.26 -8.64 -8.25
CA THR A 522 21.05 -7.67 -7.47
C THR A 522 21.64 -6.59 -8.38
N GLN A 523 22.17 -6.99 -9.55
CA GLN A 523 22.66 -6.05 -10.55
C GLN A 523 21.56 -5.11 -11.06
N ALA A 524 20.36 -5.64 -11.35
CA ALA A 524 19.22 -4.84 -11.77
C ALA A 524 18.82 -3.77 -10.73
N ARG A 525 19.09 -3.98 -9.43
CA ARG A 525 18.82 -3.00 -8.38
C ARG A 525 19.92 -1.96 -8.27
N THR A 526 21.18 -2.37 -8.27
CA THR A 526 22.31 -1.43 -8.10
C THR A 526 22.50 -0.49 -9.28
N ILE A 527 22.18 -0.93 -10.50
CA ILE A 527 22.23 -0.07 -11.71
C ILE A 527 21.23 1.09 -11.65
N LYS A 528 20.17 0.98 -10.83
CA LYS A 528 19.16 2.03 -10.65
C LYS A 528 19.60 3.16 -9.71
N TYR A 529 20.61 2.93 -8.86
CA TYR A 529 20.98 3.87 -7.80
C TYR A 529 21.52 5.20 -8.35
N PRO A 530 22.40 5.22 -9.37
CA PRO A 530 22.85 6.48 -9.97
C PRO A 530 21.68 7.30 -10.56
N LYS A 531 20.71 6.64 -11.20
CA LYS A 531 19.52 7.32 -11.73
C LYS A 531 18.67 7.96 -10.62
N ILE A 532 18.48 7.29 -9.49
CA ILE A 532 17.79 7.88 -8.33
C ILE A 532 18.60 9.05 -7.76
N ALA A 533 19.93 8.96 -7.74
CA ALA A 533 20.79 10.06 -7.31
C ALA A 533 20.62 11.30 -8.21
N GLU A 534 20.50 11.13 -9.53
CA GLU A 534 20.20 12.24 -10.45
C GLU A 534 18.89 12.96 -10.10
N TYR A 535 17.82 12.20 -9.83
CA TYR A 535 16.54 12.79 -9.41
C TYR A 535 16.62 13.46 -8.03
N PHE A 536 17.37 12.86 -7.10
CA PHE A 536 17.59 13.43 -5.78
C PHE A 536 18.38 14.74 -5.83
N LEU A 537 19.39 14.84 -6.69
CA LEU A 537 20.20 16.06 -6.83
C LEU A 537 19.39 17.22 -7.44
N GLN A 538 18.36 16.93 -8.23
CA GLN A 538 17.44 17.95 -8.77
C GLN A 538 16.53 18.50 -7.67
N ASP A 539 15.89 17.63 -6.89
CA ASP A 539 14.87 17.99 -5.90
C ASP A 539 15.17 17.40 -4.50
N PRO A 540 16.23 17.84 -3.79
CA PRO A 540 16.79 17.10 -2.65
C PRO A 540 15.92 17.14 -1.39
N VAL A 541 15.16 18.22 -1.17
CA VAL A 541 14.42 18.43 0.09
C VAL A 541 13.05 17.77 0.05
N PHE A 542 12.24 18.13 -0.95
CA PHE A 542 10.83 17.74 -1.05
C PHE A 542 10.57 16.68 -2.12
N GLY A 543 11.59 16.29 -2.89
CA GLY A 543 11.44 15.33 -3.98
C GLY A 543 10.50 15.81 -5.07
N ARG A 544 10.03 14.86 -5.88
CA ARG A 544 9.24 15.11 -7.09
C ARG A 544 7.72 15.08 -6.88
N GLY A 545 7.24 14.92 -5.66
CA GLY A 545 5.83 14.71 -5.34
C GLY A 545 5.56 13.27 -4.91
N PHE A 546 4.79 13.10 -3.82
CA PHE A 546 4.37 11.79 -3.36
C PHE A 546 3.53 11.04 -4.40
N GLY A 547 3.91 9.81 -4.74
CA GLY A 547 3.21 8.97 -5.72
C GLY A 547 3.46 9.34 -7.18
N THR A 548 4.32 10.31 -7.50
CA THR A 548 4.60 10.70 -8.90
C THR A 548 5.59 9.77 -9.59
N PHE A 549 6.34 8.96 -8.85
CA PHE A 549 7.37 8.07 -9.39
C PHE A 549 6.76 6.74 -9.88
N THR A 550 5.89 6.81 -10.89
CA THR A 550 5.17 5.63 -11.37
C THR A 550 6.04 4.75 -12.28
N PRO A 551 5.96 3.41 -12.17
CA PRO A 551 6.76 2.50 -13.00
C PRO A 551 6.53 2.65 -14.50
N GLU A 552 5.33 3.06 -14.94
CA GLU A 552 5.02 3.27 -16.36
C GLU A 552 5.76 4.47 -16.97
N ARG A 553 6.21 5.42 -16.15
CA ARG A 553 6.97 6.59 -16.60
C ARG A 553 8.46 6.46 -16.30
N TYR A 554 8.78 5.82 -15.18
CA TYR A 554 10.13 5.70 -14.67
C TYR A 554 10.59 4.24 -14.69
N PHE A 555 10.73 3.62 -13.52
CA PHE A 555 11.10 2.23 -13.34
C PHE A 555 10.78 1.80 -11.90
N PHE A 556 10.67 0.50 -11.65
CA PHE A 556 10.53 -0.01 -10.28
C PHE A 556 11.82 0.21 -9.49
N THR A 557 11.75 0.85 -8.31
CA THR A 557 12.92 1.06 -7.45
C THR A 557 13.32 -0.16 -6.65
N ASP A 558 12.38 -1.06 -6.36
CA ASP A 558 12.55 -2.26 -5.52
C ASP A 558 13.13 -1.95 -4.12
N ASN A 559 12.94 -0.72 -3.64
CA ASN A 559 13.43 -0.24 -2.34
C ASN A 559 12.59 0.97 -1.92
N GLN A 560 11.90 0.86 -0.79
CA GLN A 560 11.02 1.92 -0.29
C GLN A 560 11.79 3.20 0.03
N TYR A 561 13.02 3.10 0.55
CA TYR A 561 13.82 4.28 0.88
C TYR A 561 14.23 5.05 -0.37
N LEU A 562 14.58 4.35 -1.45
CA LEU A 562 14.90 4.99 -2.73
C LEU A 562 13.67 5.58 -3.40
N LEU A 563 12.53 4.89 -3.32
CA LEU A 563 11.25 5.44 -3.80
C LEU A 563 10.91 6.73 -3.05
N THR A 564 10.95 6.68 -1.72
CA THR A 564 10.68 7.85 -0.87
C THR A 564 11.71 8.96 -1.09
N LEU A 565 12.98 8.63 -1.36
CA LEU A 565 14.00 9.63 -1.69
C LEU A 565 13.68 10.36 -2.99
N ALA A 566 13.21 9.64 -4.02
CA ALA A 566 12.81 10.25 -5.29
C ALA A 566 11.51 11.07 -5.17
N GLU A 567 10.53 10.58 -4.42
CA GLU A 567 9.20 11.22 -4.33
C GLU A 567 9.13 12.34 -3.30
N LEU A 568 9.74 12.15 -2.13
CA LEU A 568 9.61 13.04 -0.97
C LEU A 568 10.95 13.65 -0.52
N GLY A 569 12.06 13.35 -1.20
CA GLY A 569 13.39 13.86 -0.88
C GLY A 569 13.95 13.30 0.43
N ALA A 570 15.03 13.93 0.91
CA ALA A 570 15.67 13.57 2.18
C ALA A 570 14.73 13.74 3.37
N LEU A 571 13.85 14.75 3.34
CA LEU A 571 12.86 14.97 4.40
C LEU A 571 11.88 13.80 4.47
N GLY A 572 11.42 13.30 3.32
CA GLY A 572 10.57 12.10 3.25
C GLY A 572 11.20 10.87 3.89
N VAL A 573 12.46 10.59 3.55
CA VAL A 573 13.19 9.44 4.11
C VAL A 573 13.35 9.59 5.63
N LEU A 574 13.71 10.79 6.09
CA LEU A 574 13.80 11.08 7.53
C LEU A 574 12.46 10.83 8.23
N VAL A 575 11.35 11.31 7.67
CA VAL A 575 10.02 11.14 8.28
C VAL A 575 9.56 9.68 8.25
N LEU A 576 9.86 8.93 7.17
CA LEU A 576 9.61 7.49 7.10
C LEU A 576 10.39 6.72 8.18
N LEU A 577 11.66 7.08 8.40
CA LEU A 577 12.48 6.50 9.47
C LEU A 577 11.91 6.86 10.85
N VAL A 578 11.53 8.13 11.09
CA VAL A 578 10.89 8.56 12.33
C VAL A 578 9.59 7.78 12.59
N LEU A 579 8.79 7.54 11.56
CA LEU A 579 7.56 6.74 11.64
C LEU A 579 7.85 5.30 12.09
N GLY A 580 8.77 4.61 11.43
CA GLY A 580 9.14 3.24 11.79
C GLY A 580 9.81 3.15 13.16
N LEU A 581 10.75 4.05 13.46
CA LEU A 581 11.45 4.13 14.75
C LEU A 581 10.49 4.46 15.90
N THR A 582 9.43 5.22 15.65
CA THR A 582 8.35 5.43 16.63
C THR A 582 7.60 4.14 16.92
N GLY A 583 7.34 3.30 15.91
CA GLY A 583 6.81 1.94 16.11
C GLY A 583 7.72 1.08 16.98
N VAL A 584 9.03 1.08 16.69
CA VAL A 584 10.05 0.39 17.49
C VAL A 584 10.07 0.92 18.94
N HIS A 585 10.07 2.24 19.11
CA HIS A 585 10.00 2.88 20.43
C HIS A 585 8.75 2.45 21.20
N ASN A 586 7.58 2.45 20.55
CA ASN A 586 6.32 2.08 21.19
C ASN A 586 6.36 0.64 21.70
N GLY A 587 6.81 -0.33 20.89
CA GLY A 587 6.96 -1.72 21.31
C GLY A 587 7.94 -1.90 22.48
N GLY A 588 9.10 -1.24 22.40
CA GLY A 588 10.10 -1.27 23.47
C GLY A 588 9.62 -0.60 24.76
N ALA A 589 8.85 0.50 24.65
CA ALA A 589 8.25 1.17 25.79
C ALA A 589 7.15 0.32 26.45
N ILE A 590 6.28 -0.33 25.67
CA ILE A 590 5.28 -1.28 26.17
C ILE A 590 5.98 -2.37 26.99
N ARG A 591 7.00 -3.02 26.43
CA ARG A 591 7.71 -4.10 27.12
C ARG A 591 8.35 -3.64 28.44
N ARG A 592 8.93 -2.43 28.47
CA ARG A 592 9.57 -1.88 29.67
C ARG A 592 8.55 -1.52 30.76
N LEU A 593 7.37 -1.02 30.39
CA LEU A 593 6.34 -0.57 31.32
C LEU A 593 5.37 -1.68 31.74
N ALA A 594 5.29 -2.76 30.96
CA ALA A 594 4.37 -3.87 31.19
C ALA A 594 4.62 -4.59 32.52
N ARG A 595 3.53 -4.75 33.29
CA ARG A 595 3.49 -5.48 34.56
C ARG A 595 3.31 -6.98 34.35
N HIS A 596 2.48 -7.36 33.39
CA HIS A 596 2.20 -8.74 33.04
C HIS A 596 3.10 -9.24 31.93
N GLU A 597 3.47 -10.53 31.99
CA GLU A 597 4.34 -11.15 30.99
C GLU A 597 3.67 -11.17 29.59
N SER A 598 2.35 -11.28 29.51
CA SER A 598 1.58 -11.20 28.26
C SER A 598 1.80 -9.87 27.54
N ASP A 599 1.77 -8.74 28.25
CA ASP A 599 1.98 -7.42 27.66
C ASP A 599 3.46 -7.20 27.31
N ARG A 600 4.40 -7.83 28.03
CA ARG A 600 5.83 -7.82 27.66
C ARG A 600 6.09 -8.53 26.35
N GLU A 601 5.42 -9.66 26.11
CA GLU A 601 5.50 -10.39 24.85
C GLU A 601 4.80 -9.62 23.72
N LEU A 602 3.64 -9.00 23.98
CA LEU A 602 2.98 -8.15 23.00
C LEU A 602 3.82 -6.91 22.63
N GLY A 603 4.45 -6.27 23.61
CA GLY A 603 5.40 -5.18 23.36
C GLY A 603 6.60 -5.62 22.51
N GLN A 604 7.13 -6.81 22.77
CA GLN A 604 8.20 -7.39 21.95
C GLN A 604 7.73 -7.68 20.52
N ALA A 605 6.47 -8.11 20.34
CA ALA A 605 5.90 -8.34 19.02
C ALA A 605 5.77 -7.04 18.20
N PHE A 606 5.29 -5.95 18.82
CA PHE A 606 5.27 -4.63 18.16
C PHE A 606 6.68 -4.15 17.79
N PHE A 607 7.64 -4.32 18.71
CA PHE A 607 9.03 -3.95 18.47
C PHE A 607 9.61 -4.74 17.28
N ALA A 608 9.43 -6.07 17.28
CA ALA A 608 9.93 -6.95 16.23
C ALA A 608 9.27 -6.63 14.88
N SER A 609 7.94 -6.48 14.84
CA SER A 609 7.19 -6.20 13.62
C SER A 609 7.58 -4.86 12.99
N ALA A 610 7.73 -3.80 13.79
CA ALA A 610 8.18 -2.48 13.30
C ALA A 610 9.61 -2.54 12.74
N LEU A 611 10.52 -3.26 13.40
CA LEU A 611 11.89 -3.42 12.92
C LEU A 611 11.98 -4.27 11.66
N VAL A 612 11.20 -5.35 11.58
CA VAL A 612 11.05 -6.17 10.36
C VAL A 612 10.59 -5.28 9.22
N ALA A 613 9.54 -4.47 9.41
CA ALA A 613 9.03 -3.56 8.39
C ALA A 613 10.10 -2.57 7.89
N LEU A 614 10.90 -1.99 8.79
CA LEU A 614 12.03 -1.12 8.42
C LEU A 614 13.09 -1.86 7.60
N VAL A 615 13.48 -3.07 8.00
CA VAL A 615 14.52 -3.84 7.31
C VAL A 615 14.03 -4.29 5.93
N ILE A 616 12.83 -4.86 5.83
CA ILE A 616 12.31 -5.36 4.54
C ILE A 616 11.95 -4.23 3.57
N SER A 617 11.72 -3.00 4.07
CA SER A 617 11.55 -1.80 3.24
C SER A 617 12.80 -1.46 2.41
N ALA A 618 13.99 -1.96 2.79
CA ALA A 618 15.18 -1.88 1.94
C ALA A 618 15.18 -2.91 0.80
N THR A 619 14.29 -3.90 0.83
CA THR A 619 14.27 -5.02 -0.12
C THR A 619 13.18 -4.92 -1.18
N PHE A 620 12.16 -4.11 -0.96
CA PHE A 620 11.10 -3.77 -1.91
C PHE A 620 10.38 -2.48 -1.49
N ASP A 621 9.60 -1.90 -2.40
CA ASP A 621 8.78 -0.69 -2.22
C ASP A 621 7.49 -1.00 -1.43
N THR A 622 7.65 -1.26 -0.13
CA THR A 622 6.62 -1.72 0.80
C THR A 622 5.30 -0.93 0.78
N LEU A 623 5.36 0.40 0.64
CA LEU A 623 4.18 1.26 0.70
C LEU A 623 3.38 1.33 -0.61
N SER A 624 3.95 0.85 -1.72
CA SER A 624 3.24 0.68 -3.00
C SER A 624 2.21 -0.46 -2.94
N PHE A 625 2.35 -1.36 -1.96
CA PHE A 625 1.54 -2.56 -1.81
C PHE A 625 0.40 -2.33 -0.80
N PRO A 626 -0.89 -2.27 -1.24
CA PRO A 626 -1.98 -1.78 -0.39
C PRO A 626 -2.26 -2.60 0.87
N MET A 627 -2.15 -3.93 0.82
CA MET A 627 -2.39 -4.79 1.98
C MET A 627 -1.28 -4.61 3.02
N PHE A 628 -0.02 -4.58 2.57
CA PHE A 628 1.13 -4.35 3.45
C PHE A 628 1.07 -2.96 4.07
N ALA A 629 0.92 -1.90 3.26
CA ALA A 629 0.83 -0.53 3.74
C ALA A 629 -0.31 -0.37 4.76
N GLY A 630 -1.49 -0.90 4.42
CA GLY A 630 -2.66 -0.89 5.29
C GLY A 630 -2.41 -1.52 6.67
N VAL A 631 -1.90 -2.75 6.68
CA VAL A 631 -1.63 -3.47 7.94
C VAL A 631 -0.46 -2.85 8.70
N PHE A 632 0.56 -2.33 8.01
CA PHE A 632 1.66 -1.59 8.63
C PHE A 632 1.16 -0.37 9.41
N PHE A 633 0.40 0.54 8.79
CA PHE A 633 -0.14 1.72 9.47
C PHE A 633 -1.13 1.36 10.59
N LEU A 634 -1.91 0.29 10.42
CA LEU A 634 -2.79 -0.22 11.48
C LEU A 634 -2.00 -0.74 12.68
N LEU A 635 -0.94 -1.53 12.47
CA LEU A 635 -0.09 -2.06 13.54
C LEU A 635 0.66 -0.94 14.28
N LEU A 636 1.16 0.03 13.53
CA LEU A 636 1.78 1.24 14.03
C LEU A 636 0.84 2.02 14.97
N GLY A 637 -0.41 2.24 14.55
CA GLY A 637 -1.43 2.87 15.38
C GLY A 637 -1.85 2.00 16.57
N ALA A 638 -2.01 0.69 16.39
CA ALA A 638 -2.33 -0.26 17.46
C ALA A 638 -1.25 -0.30 18.56
N GLY A 639 0.02 -0.22 18.18
CA GLY A 639 1.14 -0.09 19.14
C GLY A 639 1.08 1.22 19.93
N GLY A 640 0.71 2.32 19.28
CA GLY A 640 0.46 3.60 19.96
C GLY A 640 -0.68 3.53 20.97
N SER A 641 -1.79 2.86 20.63
CA SER A 641 -2.92 2.64 21.55
C SER A 641 -2.54 1.76 22.73
N CYS A 642 -1.84 0.66 22.46
CA CYS A 642 -1.38 -0.28 23.49
C CYS A 642 -0.47 0.43 24.50
N LEU A 643 0.48 1.24 24.04
CA LEU A 643 1.34 2.04 24.92
C LEU A 643 0.52 3.04 25.76
N GLY A 644 -0.48 3.68 25.17
CA GLY A 644 -1.39 4.58 25.89
C GLY A 644 -2.13 3.88 27.03
N PHE A 645 -2.69 2.70 26.77
CA PHE A 645 -3.38 1.90 27.79
C PHE A 645 -2.43 1.43 28.91
N VAL A 646 -1.26 0.91 28.56
CA VAL A 646 -0.26 0.46 29.55
C VAL A 646 0.23 1.62 30.43
N ARG A 647 0.40 2.81 29.86
CA ARG A 647 0.73 4.02 30.65
C ARG A 647 -0.41 4.42 31.58
N GLY A 648 -1.65 4.40 31.10
CA GLY A 648 -2.84 4.71 31.90
C GLY A 648 -3.01 3.75 33.08
N GLU A 649 -2.82 2.45 32.88
CA GLU A 649 -2.84 1.45 33.95
C GLU A 649 -1.71 1.66 34.97
N ALA A 650 -0.50 1.98 34.49
CA ALA A 650 0.63 2.26 35.37
C ALA A 650 0.40 3.52 36.23
N GLU A 651 -0.18 4.57 35.66
CA GLU A 651 -0.54 5.80 36.37
C GLU A 651 -1.67 5.58 37.38
N ALA A 652 -2.74 4.87 36.99
CA ALA A 652 -3.85 4.53 37.88
C ALA A 652 -3.38 3.75 39.10
N ALA A 653 -2.49 2.78 38.89
CA ALA A 653 -1.91 2.01 39.98
C ALA A 653 -0.92 2.80 40.86
N ARG A 654 -0.23 3.82 40.32
CA ARG A 654 0.57 4.74 41.14
C ARG A 654 -0.33 5.60 42.04
N ARG A 655 -1.48 6.05 41.52
CA ARG A 655 -2.45 6.85 42.29
C ARG A 655 -3.17 6.05 43.38
N ALA A 656 -3.38 4.75 43.17
CA ALA A 656 -4.03 3.87 44.15
C ALA A 656 -3.22 3.65 45.44
N GLY A 657 -1.93 3.99 45.47
CA GLY A 657 -1.05 3.81 46.63
C GLY A 657 -0.77 2.33 46.96
N PRO A 658 0.10 2.04 47.96
CA PRO A 658 0.26 0.69 48.49
C PRO A 658 -1.05 0.28 49.21
N ALA A 659 -1.54 -0.94 48.98
CA ALA A 659 -2.66 -1.47 49.77
C ALA A 659 -2.32 -1.36 51.27
N PRO A 660 -3.26 -0.93 52.13
CA PRO A 660 -3.01 -0.90 53.57
C PRO A 660 -2.61 -2.30 54.02
N ARG A 661 -1.47 -2.40 54.72
CA ARG A 661 -1.04 -3.66 55.33
C ARG A 661 -2.21 -4.19 56.18
N PRO A 662 -2.59 -5.48 56.05
CA PRO A 662 -3.55 -6.05 56.98
C PRO A 662 -3.02 -5.78 58.39
N ARG A 663 -3.82 -5.09 59.21
CA ARG A 663 -3.52 -4.92 60.64
C ARG A 663 -3.39 -6.33 61.20
N THR A 664 -2.16 -6.75 61.49
CA THR A 664 -1.92 -7.86 62.40
C THR A 664 -2.69 -7.52 63.68
N PRO A 665 -3.57 -8.41 64.17
CA PRO A 665 -4.18 -8.22 65.48
C PRO A 665 -3.05 -8.05 66.48
N ASP A 666 -3.10 -6.96 67.23
CA ASP A 666 -2.24 -6.72 68.37
C ASP A 666 -2.42 -7.90 69.35
N PRO A 667 -1.36 -8.61 69.79
CA PRO A 667 -1.48 -9.64 70.79
C PRO A 667 -1.71 -8.98 72.15
N SER A 668 -2.94 -8.53 72.40
CA SER A 668 -3.36 -8.04 73.70
C SER A 668 -3.83 -9.20 74.57
N HIS A 669 -3.15 -9.35 75.71
CA HIS A 669 -3.55 -10.03 76.94
C HIS A 669 -3.73 -11.57 76.90
N LEU A 670 -2.63 -12.30 77.10
CA LEU A 670 -2.68 -13.49 77.95
C LEU A 670 -2.39 -13.05 79.39
N VAL A 671 -3.47 -12.94 80.16
CA VAL A 671 -3.47 -12.86 81.62
C VAL A 671 -3.25 -14.28 82.17
N GLU A 672 -2.47 -14.35 83.25
CA GLU A 672 -2.16 -15.52 84.09
C GLU A 672 -3.35 -16.44 84.37
N ILE A 673 -3.11 -17.76 84.31
CA ILE A 673 -3.47 -18.76 85.35
C ILE A 673 -2.34 -19.78 85.40
#